data_AF-A0A9P3JUS8-F1
#
_entry.id   AF-A0A9P3JUS8-F1
#
_cell.length_a   1.000
_cell.length_b   1.000
_cell.length_c   1.000
_cell.angle_alpha   90.00
_cell.angle_beta   90.00
_cell.angle_gamma   90.00
#
_symmetry.space_group_name_H-M   'P 1'
#
loop_
_entity.id
_entity.type
_entity.pdbx_description
1 polymer ?
#
loop_
_entity_poly.entity_id
_entity_poly.type
_entity_poly.pdbx_seq_one_letter_code
_entity_poly.pdbx_strand_id
1 'polypeptide(L)'
;MEIDPVVEGHSASSDDWRRALARVVPAVVVLRVTVVRAFDTESANSSYATGFIVDKQRGIILTNRHVVKPGPVVAEAMFLNREEIPVHPIYRDPVHDFGFFHFDPAAVQFLEYQDIPLSPEAAAVGLEIRVVGNDSGEKVSILAGTIARLDRDAPVYKKDGYNDFNTFYLQAASGTKGGSSGSPVIDSRGCAVALNAGSKSSSASAFFLPLDRVVRALGAIQQCFEEKEGGGFVVHKWRPPVVPRGTLQLTFIHRGFDETRRLGLKRETEAEVRKEAGAAETGLLVVDSVVPGGPADGRLEPGDILVRVNGKVLTQFLALESILDDAVGATVTLDVERGGTPLSLTLSVHDLHSVTPDRFLELSGGVLHALSYQQARNFRFPCGLVYVAEPGYMLSRAGVPRFAIIQKLADKEVPDLESFIREFGRLKAGARVPIEYVTHGERHRPKSVLLVVDRHAWYAPPEMYCRDDSTGLWRIAQALPAPPPSAAVGGDAAAAGGAADGAAGAGEGEKQEEGGSKEGGENGGEQQRGEKRGRGEEGEGGEGGKKCKVEETVISDGDVPHAAADAAADGAEASAKPAGTSSLVESALEPAFVMMEVHVPSSVMVDGVHAQHFFGTALVVHHTPQLGLIVVDRNTVAVSVSDIMLSFSAYPVEVPGEVVFLHPVHNFAFVAYDPSALGAAAAAAVKPATLKPSPPLHRGDRVHLVGLSRSQAVTSRQSVVTNPTATLTVGAADCPRYRAINMDVVEIDTDFGQSFSGVLADDTGAVRALWGSFSTFLKYGDGGTDDLQFVRGIPIAFVSSVLEHILLAPPSTPIRPHLTPPLPPAPPSAATDTEGKGQAIVEGEEAREAVGQVRDHTGGLQQQAGGDGRLLMNGRLWEMPCVRVLEAELAPMLLSKARSFGLTDPWVRVLAQADPLRRQVLRVKGTLAGSAVAGVLQQGDMLLAVNNRPVTCFADVEVACRELDSGGGESAVPLEGTGVGVVSNGDVSMAEVREPTGAPGEAAEAGKTAVNGLSEAAAGAAGAAGAGGTAGRIDGKGDSSLAAAGAEAPLSLHLTILRQGKEQRVQAATDVRHGFGTTRVVNWAGCLVQDPHPAVRATGFLPSQGHGAYVARWCHGSPAHRYGLYALHWIVEINGRPVPDLDALVAISQELEHGAFVRVKVVHLNGKPRVLTLKQDLHYWPTWELRFVPSSGTWHRTILKIQK
;
A
#
# COMPACT_ATOMS: atom_id res chain seq x y z
N MET A 1 -7.57 -35.11 49.03
CA MET A 1 -6.26 -35.28 48.40
C MET A 1 -5.82 -36.71 48.69
N GLU A 2 -6.27 -37.65 47.86
CA GLU A 2 -5.46 -38.83 47.59
C GLU A 2 -4.74 -38.52 46.26
N ILE A 3 -3.52 -39.00 46.13
CA ILE A 3 -2.67 -38.73 44.96
C ILE A 3 -2.93 -39.86 43.97
N ASP A 4 -3.05 -39.54 42.68
CA ASP A 4 -3.15 -40.55 41.62
C ASP A 4 -2.02 -41.59 41.75
N PRO A 5 -2.28 -42.87 41.42
CA PRO A 5 -1.27 -43.90 41.55
C PRO A 5 -0.04 -43.54 40.73
N VAL A 6 1.09 -43.30 41.43
CA VAL A 6 2.36 -42.97 40.82
C VAL A 6 2.77 -44.11 39.89
N VAL A 7 2.67 -43.86 38.57
CA VAL A 7 3.20 -44.76 37.54
C VAL A 7 4.67 -45.02 37.86
N GLU A 8 5.08 -46.28 37.92
CA GLU A 8 6.41 -46.69 38.38
C GLU A 8 7.52 -46.08 37.50
N GLY A 9 8.05 -44.95 37.98
CA GLY A 9 8.89 -44.04 37.22
C GLY A 9 10.24 -44.65 36.87
N HIS A 10 10.33 -45.27 35.70
CA HIS A 10 11.58 -45.43 34.99
C HIS A 10 12.09 -44.04 34.62
N SER A 11 12.96 -43.47 35.46
CA SER A 11 13.61 -42.20 35.19
C SER A 11 14.43 -42.32 33.90
N ALA A 12 14.00 -41.58 32.87
CA ALA A 12 14.58 -41.68 31.53
C ALA A 12 16.08 -41.36 31.57
N SER A 13 16.92 -42.28 31.09
CA SER A 13 18.36 -42.08 31.12
C SER A 13 18.79 -40.99 30.13
N SER A 14 20.00 -40.45 30.32
CA SER A 14 20.61 -39.54 29.35
C SER A 14 20.73 -40.17 27.96
N ASP A 15 20.88 -41.50 27.89
CA ASP A 15 21.05 -42.23 26.64
C ASP A 15 19.71 -42.61 25.98
N ASP A 16 18.61 -42.67 26.72
CA ASP A 16 17.25 -42.71 26.14
C ASP A 16 16.94 -41.39 25.43
N TRP A 17 17.15 -40.27 26.12
CA TRP A 17 16.98 -38.94 25.53
C TRP A 17 17.90 -38.70 24.33
N ARG A 18 19.15 -39.17 24.34
CA ARG A 18 20.04 -39.12 23.17
C ARG A 18 19.50 -39.93 21.99
N ARG A 19 19.02 -41.16 22.23
CA ARG A 19 18.46 -42.03 21.17
C ARG A 19 17.16 -41.46 20.60
N ALA A 20 16.28 -40.93 21.45
CA ALA A 20 15.05 -40.25 21.04
C ALA A 20 15.36 -39.03 20.17
N LEU A 21 16.23 -38.12 20.62
CA LEU A 21 16.60 -36.91 19.90
C LEU A 21 17.34 -37.20 18.58
N ALA A 22 18.21 -38.22 18.54
CA ALA A 22 18.89 -38.63 17.30
C ALA A 22 17.90 -39.12 16.22
N ARG A 23 16.78 -39.73 16.60
CA ARG A 23 15.71 -40.13 15.66
C ARG A 23 14.78 -38.97 15.29
N VAL A 24 14.45 -38.11 16.26
CA VAL A 24 13.44 -37.04 16.12
C VAL A 24 13.98 -35.81 15.39
N VAL A 25 15.20 -35.35 15.70
CA VAL A 25 15.72 -34.07 15.17
C VAL A 25 15.80 -34.02 13.63
N PRO A 26 16.17 -35.08 12.89
CA PRO A 26 16.11 -35.10 11.42
C PRO A 26 14.69 -35.02 10.84
N ALA A 27 13.66 -35.37 11.62
CA ALA A 27 12.25 -35.40 11.21
C ALA A 27 11.49 -34.09 11.49
N VAL A 28 12.15 -33.11 12.12
CA VAL A 28 11.61 -31.78 12.42
C VAL A 28 12.08 -30.79 11.36
N VAL A 29 11.12 -30.10 10.74
CA VAL A 29 11.34 -29.17 9.62
C VAL A 29 10.97 -27.73 10.00
N VAL A 30 11.66 -26.77 9.38
CA VAL A 30 11.30 -25.36 9.46
C VAL A 30 10.37 -25.03 8.31
N LEU A 31 9.15 -24.60 8.62
CA LEU A 31 8.16 -24.20 7.62
C LEU A 31 8.31 -22.70 7.34
N ARG A 32 8.70 -22.33 6.12
CA ARG A 32 8.66 -20.95 5.60
C ARG A 32 7.33 -20.75 4.87
N VAL A 33 6.40 -20.06 5.52
CA VAL A 33 5.01 -19.90 5.09
C VAL A 33 4.77 -18.46 4.62
N THR A 34 4.07 -18.29 3.50
CA THR A 34 3.60 -16.98 3.01
C THR A 34 2.09 -17.04 2.80
N VAL A 35 1.36 -16.18 3.51
CA VAL A 35 -0.10 -15.97 3.36
C VAL A 35 -0.30 -14.93 2.27
N VAL A 36 -1.03 -15.30 1.22
CA VAL A 36 -0.94 -14.61 -0.08
C VAL A 36 -2.02 -13.54 -0.28
N ARG A 37 -3.15 -13.68 0.40
CA ARG A 37 -4.23 -12.71 0.55
C ARG A 37 -4.75 -12.80 1.99
N ALA A 38 -5.33 -11.72 2.51
CA ALA A 38 -6.08 -11.78 3.76
C ALA A 38 -7.28 -12.73 3.64
N PHE A 39 -7.60 -13.48 4.69
CA PHE A 39 -8.72 -14.44 4.68
C PHE A 39 -9.11 -14.83 6.11
N ASP A 40 -10.41 -14.89 6.40
CA ASP A 40 -10.97 -15.21 7.71
C ASP A 40 -10.38 -14.35 8.84
N THR A 41 -9.45 -14.92 9.60
CA THR A 41 -8.83 -14.32 10.79
C THR A 41 -7.41 -13.80 10.51
N GLU A 42 -6.92 -13.92 9.27
CA GLU A 42 -5.52 -13.72 8.88
C GLU A 42 -5.35 -12.56 7.88
N SER A 43 -4.16 -11.95 7.88
CA SER A 43 -3.71 -10.97 6.90
C SER A 43 -2.57 -11.56 6.05
N ALA A 44 -2.37 -11.01 4.84
CA ALA A 44 -1.24 -11.39 3.98
C ALA A 44 0.09 -11.07 4.69
N ASN A 45 0.99 -12.06 4.81
CA ASN A 45 2.25 -11.96 5.55
C ASN A 45 3.23 -13.09 5.12
N SER A 46 4.48 -13.07 5.60
CA SER A 46 5.41 -14.20 5.51
C SER A 46 6.02 -14.48 6.88
N SER A 47 6.07 -15.75 7.29
CA SER A 47 6.50 -16.16 8.63
C SER A 47 7.28 -17.49 8.62
N TYR A 48 7.87 -17.81 9.78
CA TYR A 48 8.54 -19.08 10.05
C TYR A 48 7.86 -19.81 11.21
N ALA A 49 7.74 -21.12 11.07
CA ALA A 49 7.21 -22.01 12.10
C ALA A 49 7.96 -23.36 12.10
N THR A 50 7.55 -24.26 12.98
CA THR A 50 8.03 -25.66 13.02
C THR A 50 6.94 -26.59 12.46
N GLY A 51 7.34 -27.69 11.86
CA GLY A 51 6.49 -28.85 11.61
C GLY A 51 7.30 -30.14 11.79
N PHE A 52 6.64 -31.29 11.78
CA PHE A 52 7.33 -32.58 11.86
C PHE A 52 6.63 -33.68 11.08
N ILE A 53 7.41 -34.66 10.64
CA ILE A 53 6.96 -35.73 9.75
C ILE A 53 6.29 -36.83 10.54
N VAL A 54 5.06 -37.17 10.17
CA VAL A 54 4.19 -38.14 10.86
C VAL A 54 3.84 -39.36 10.01
N ASP A 55 4.10 -39.28 8.70
CA ASP A 55 4.07 -40.40 7.76
C ASP A 55 5.17 -40.16 6.72
N LYS A 56 6.25 -40.95 6.78
CA LYS A 56 7.36 -40.81 5.83
C LYS A 56 7.00 -41.34 4.43
N GLN A 57 6.12 -42.35 4.35
CA GLN A 57 5.77 -43.01 3.09
C GLN A 57 4.89 -42.11 2.20
N ARG A 58 3.95 -41.39 2.81
CA ARG A 58 3.02 -40.47 2.13
C ARG A 58 3.46 -39.01 2.21
N GLY A 59 4.63 -38.72 2.79
CA GLY A 59 5.17 -37.37 2.92
C GLY A 59 4.24 -36.41 3.68
N ILE A 60 3.76 -36.81 4.87
CA ILE A 60 2.84 -35.99 5.68
C ILE A 60 3.59 -35.28 6.81
N ILE A 61 3.47 -33.95 6.86
CA ILE A 61 3.97 -33.07 7.93
C ILE A 61 2.79 -32.57 8.76
N LEU A 62 2.88 -32.69 10.08
CA LEU A 62 1.97 -32.11 11.07
C LEU A 62 2.51 -30.75 11.57
N THR A 63 1.61 -29.77 11.72
CA THR A 63 1.88 -28.47 12.36
C THR A 63 0.55 -27.84 12.87
N ASN A 64 0.58 -26.60 13.36
CA ASN A 64 -0.62 -25.91 13.83
C ASN A 64 -1.53 -25.41 12.69
N ARG A 65 -2.84 -25.25 12.95
CA ARG A 65 -3.81 -24.64 12.01
C ARG A 65 -3.37 -23.22 11.64
N HIS A 66 -2.90 -22.44 12.62
CA HIS A 66 -2.38 -21.08 12.37
C HIS A 66 -1.05 -21.07 11.57
N VAL A 67 -0.43 -22.22 11.30
CA VAL A 67 0.73 -22.38 10.41
C VAL A 67 0.32 -22.87 9.02
N VAL A 68 -0.65 -23.79 8.93
CA VAL A 68 -1.23 -24.21 7.63
C VAL A 68 -2.06 -23.08 6.99
N LYS A 69 -2.69 -22.24 7.82
CA LYS A 69 -3.50 -21.06 7.48
C LYS A 69 -4.85 -21.37 6.79
N PRO A 70 -5.93 -20.62 7.09
CA PRO A 70 -7.24 -20.81 6.48
C PRO A 70 -7.34 -20.28 5.03
N GLY A 71 -6.44 -19.39 4.60
CA GLY A 71 -6.45 -18.73 3.29
C GLY A 71 -5.57 -19.38 2.22
N PRO A 72 -5.21 -18.63 1.15
CA PRO A 72 -4.22 -19.04 0.16
C PRO A 72 -2.79 -18.90 0.71
N VAL A 73 -1.97 -19.91 0.41
CA VAL A 73 -0.65 -20.13 1.06
C VAL A 73 0.38 -20.58 0.03
N VAL A 74 1.63 -20.16 0.23
CA VAL A 74 2.81 -20.75 -0.41
C VAL A 74 3.80 -21.15 0.70
N ALA A 75 4.13 -22.42 0.80
CA ALA A 75 4.94 -22.98 1.88
C ALA A 75 6.12 -23.81 1.35
N GLU A 76 7.24 -23.74 2.07
CA GLU A 76 8.42 -24.59 1.84
C GLU A 76 8.86 -25.17 3.19
N ALA A 77 9.25 -26.45 3.21
CA ALA A 77 9.87 -27.10 4.35
C ALA A 77 11.39 -27.12 4.17
N MET A 78 12.11 -26.60 5.16
CA MET A 78 13.57 -26.61 5.22
C MET A 78 14.02 -27.63 6.28
N PHE A 79 14.77 -28.63 5.84
CA PHE A 79 15.29 -29.69 6.69
C PHE A 79 16.57 -29.27 7.44
N LEU A 80 17.01 -30.10 8.39
CA LEU A 80 18.19 -29.86 9.23
C LEU A 80 19.47 -29.56 8.43
N ASN A 81 19.65 -30.22 7.29
CA ASN A 81 20.77 -30.04 6.37
C ASN A 81 20.60 -28.88 5.37
N ARG A 82 19.50 -28.10 5.49
CA ARG A 82 19.08 -27.00 4.60
C ARG A 82 18.62 -27.42 3.19
N GLU A 83 18.22 -28.67 2.97
CA GLU A 83 17.35 -28.99 1.83
C GLU A 83 16.01 -28.24 1.98
N GLU A 84 15.63 -27.42 0.99
CA GLU A 84 14.34 -26.70 0.93
C GLU A 84 13.44 -27.35 -0.14
N ILE A 85 12.27 -27.85 0.27
CA ILE A 85 11.28 -28.48 -0.64
C ILE A 85 9.92 -27.77 -0.59
N PRO A 86 9.14 -27.73 -1.68
CA PRO A 86 7.78 -27.19 -1.67
C PRO A 86 6.86 -28.10 -0.84
N VAL A 87 5.91 -27.50 -0.11
CA VAL A 87 4.90 -28.25 0.66
C VAL A 87 3.50 -27.68 0.48
N HIS A 88 2.51 -28.56 0.36
CA HIS A 88 1.14 -28.23 -0.06
C HIS A 88 0.15 -28.53 1.07
N PRO A 89 -0.72 -27.60 1.49
CA PRO A 89 -1.68 -27.86 2.56
C PRO A 89 -2.73 -28.89 2.09
N ILE A 90 -2.91 -29.98 2.84
CA ILE A 90 -3.90 -31.04 2.52
C ILE A 90 -5.07 -31.09 3.50
N TYR A 91 -4.86 -30.69 4.76
CA TYR A 91 -5.94 -30.54 5.74
C TYR A 91 -5.59 -29.46 6.75
N ARG A 92 -6.63 -28.82 7.29
CA ARG A 92 -6.55 -27.80 8.32
C ARG A 92 -7.87 -27.81 9.06
N ASP A 93 -7.79 -27.93 10.38
CA ASP A 93 -9.00 -28.11 11.16
C ASP A 93 -9.85 -26.82 11.17
N PRO A 94 -11.19 -26.90 11.05
CA PRO A 94 -12.04 -25.73 11.13
C PRO A 94 -11.88 -24.93 12.43
N VAL A 95 -11.68 -25.64 13.56
CA VAL A 95 -11.76 -25.09 14.94
C VAL A 95 -10.46 -25.23 15.72
N HIS A 96 -9.85 -26.42 15.69
CA HIS A 96 -8.70 -26.75 16.55
C HIS A 96 -7.36 -26.32 15.94
N ASP A 97 -6.34 -26.09 16.75
CA ASP A 97 -5.07 -25.54 16.24
C ASP A 97 -4.12 -26.58 15.63
N PHE A 98 -4.60 -27.41 14.69
CA PHE A 98 -3.78 -28.35 13.91
C PHE A 98 -4.11 -28.39 12.40
N GLY A 99 -3.15 -28.88 11.62
CA GLY A 99 -3.31 -29.17 10.20
C GLY A 99 -2.10 -29.92 9.63
N PHE A 100 -2.21 -30.31 8.36
CA PHE A 100 -1.24 -31.15 7.67
C PHE A 100 -0.81 -30.56 6.32
N PHE A 101 0.49 -30.65 6.04
CA PHE A 101 1.09 -30.42 4.73
C PHE A 101 1.52 -31.76 4.10
N HIS A 102 1.43 -31.84 2.78
CA HIS A 102 2.04 -32.88 1.94
C HIS A 102 3.35 -32.39 1.32
N PHE A 103 4.31 -33.29 1.17
CA PHE A 103 5.54 -33.11 0.41
C PHE A 103 5.90 -34.39 -0.35
N ASP A 104 6.66 -34.29 -1.43
CA ASP A 104 7.22 -35.47 -2.11
C ASP A 104 8.44 -36.01 -1.35
N PRO A 105 8.42 -37.24 -0.80
CA PRO A 105 9.57 -37.82 -0.11
C PRO A 105 10.81 -37.97 -1.01
N ALA A 106 10.65 -38.12 -2.33
CA ALA A 106 11.76 -38.23 -3.28
C ALA A 106 12.47 -36.89 -3.53
N ALA A 107 11.90 -35.77 -3.10
CA ALA A 107 12.54 -34.45 -3.15
C ALA A 107 13.62 -34.28 -2.06
N VAL A 108 13.68 -35.15 -1.05
CA VAL A 108 14.74 -35.16 -0.02
C VAL A 108 15.82 -36.17 -0.44
N GLN A 109 16.99 -35.68 -0.83
CA GLN A 109 18.04 -36.46 -1.47
C GLN A 109 19.24 -36.76 -0.56
N PHE A 110 19.48 -35.92 0.45
CA PHE A 110 20.74 -35.95 1.23
C PHE A 110 20.55 -36.12 2.75
N LEU A 111 19.30 -36.27 3.23
CA LEU A 111 19.00 -36.52 4.65
C LEU A 111 18.28 -37.85 4.88
N GLU A 112 18.86 -38.70 5.72
CA GLU A 112 18.12 -39.81 6.33
C GLU A 112 17.31 -39.30 7.54
N TYR A 113 16.00 -39.53 7.48
CA TYR A 113 15.04 -39.25 8.55
C TYR A 113 14.05 -40.42 8.70
N GLN A 114 13.27 -40.42 9.77
CA GLN A 114 12.12 -41.31 10.00
C GLN A 114 10.89 -40.44 10.31
N ASP A 115 9.70 -41.04 10.43
CA ASP A 115 8.54 -40.38 11.02
C ASP A 115 8.61 -40.38 12.57
N ILE A 116 7.83 -39.50 13.18
CA ILE A 116 7.64 -39.41 14.64
C ILE A 116 6.28 -40.05 14.98
N PRO A 117 6.25 -41.21 15.67
CA PRO A 117 5.00 -41.83 16.10
C PRO A 117 4.20 -40.90 17.03
N LEU A 118 2.89 -40.82 16.82
CA LEU A 118 1.96 -40.12 17.71
C LEU A 118 1.47 -41.10 18.80
N SER A 119 1.46 -40.63 20.05
CA SER A 119 1.13 -41.42 21.25
C SER A 119 0.37 -40.54 22.27
N PRO A 120 -0.85 -40.04 21.94
CA PRO A 120 -1.67 -39.25 22.86
C PRO A 120 -1.89 -39.95 24.21
N GLU A 121 -2.06 -41.26 24.20
CA GLU A 121 -2.30 -42.10 25.37
C GLU A 121 -1.16 -42.13 26.40
N ALA A 122 0.03 -41.62 26.04
CA ALA A 122 1.16 -41.47 26.96
C ALA A 122 1.15 -40.12 27.71
N ALA A 123 0.27 -39.17 27.38
CA ALA A 123 0.21 -37.85 28.01
C ALA A 123 -0.34 -37.90 29.44
N ALA A 124 0.56 -37.93 30.43
CA ALA A 124 0.23 -37.97 31.86
C ALA A 124 0.90 -36.84 32.65
N VAL A 125 0.29 -36.42 33.76
CA VAL A 125 0.92 -35.48 34.72
C VAL A 125 2.17 -36.14 35.31
N GLY A 126 3.27 -35.38 35.38
CA GLY A 126 4.58 -35.88 35.80
C GLY A 126 5.45 -36.43 34.66
N LEU A 127 4.94 -36.58 33.43
CA LEU A 127 5.74 -37.02 32.29
C LEU A 127 6.85 -36.02 31.95
N GLU A 128 8.10 -36.47 31.94
CA GLU A 128 9.21 -35.72 31.34
C GLU A 128 9.07 -35.65 29.82
N ILE A 129 9.22 -34.44 29.28
CA ILE A 129 9.08 -34.16 27.85
C ILE A 129 10.24 -33.33 27.31
N ARG A 130 10.44 -33.36 25.99
CA ARG A 130 11.26 -32.38 25.27
C ARG A 130 10.43 -31.79 24.12
N VAL A 131 10.46 -30.47 23.98
CA VAL A 131 9.93 -29.77 22.80
C VAL A 131 11.08 -29.58 21.83
N VAL A 132 10.98 -30.15 20.63
CA VAL A 132 12.04 -30.08 19.60
C VAL A 132 11.55 -29.21 18.46
N GLY A 133 12.14 -28.04 18.26
CA GLY A 133 11.67 -27.08 17.25
C GLY A 133 12.71 -26.07 16.84
N ASN A 134 12.30 -24.97 16.20
CA ASN A 134 13.23 -23.95 15.72
C ASN A 134 13.09 -22.62 16.48
N ASP A 135 14.22 -21.97 16.81
CA ASP A 135 14.21 -20.57 17.28
C ASP A 135 14.31 -19.63 16.07
N SER A 136 13.15 -19.17 15.59
CA SER A 136 12.98 -18.07 14.63
C SER A 136 13.75 -18.16 13.30
N GLY A 137 14.18 -19.36 12.85
CA GLY A 137 14.94 -19.55 11.60
C GLY A 137 16.44 -19.83 11.79
N GLU A 138 16.99 -19.54 12.98
CA GLU A 138 18.43 -19.63 13.23
C GLU A 138 18.90 -21.09 13.36
N LYS A 139 18.39 -21.83 14.37
CA LYS A 139 18.83 -23.20 14.74
C LYS A 139 17.73 -24.00 15.44
N VAL A 140 17.83 -25.32 15.35
CA VAL A 140 17.04 -26.25 16.18
C VAL A 140 17.33 -25.99 17.66
N SER A 141 16.25 -25.92 18.44
CA SER A 141 16.18 -25.72 19.88
C SER A 141 15.49 -26.92 20.51
N ILE A 142 16.00 -27.38 21.65
CA ILE A 142 15.48 -28.53 22.39
C ILE A 142 15.21 -28.05 23.81
N LEU A 143 13.94 -27.95 24.19
CA LEU A 143 13.50 -27.39 25.47
C LEU A 143 12.96 -28.50 26.37
N ALA A 144 13.48 -28.60 27.59
CA ALA A 144 12.96 -29.54 28.58
C ALA A 144 11.74 -28.98 29.33
N GLY A 145 10.91 -29.90 29.80
CA GLY A 145 9.79 -29.61 30.69
C GLY A 145 9.18 -30.89 31.26
N THR A 146 8.15 -30.71 32.09
CA THR A 146 7.34 -31.79 32.66
C THR A 146 5.88 -31.41 32.52
N ILE A 147 5.02 -32.35 32.12
CA ILE A 147 3.57 -32.10 32.04
C ILE A 147 3.03 -31.89 33.46
N ALA A 148 2.41 -30.74 33.69
CA ALA A 148 1.87 -30.32 34.98
C ALA A 148 0.34 -30.35 35.04
N ARG A 149 -0.35 -30.35 33.88
CA ARG A 149 -1.81 -30.39 33.78
C ARG A 149 -2.27 -30.92 32.42
N LEU A 150 -3.43 -31.57 32.37
CA LEU A 150 -4.07 -32.08 31.14
C LEU A 150 -5.37 -31.32 30.79
N ASP A 151 -6.02 -30.75 31.80
CA ASP A 151 -7.32 -30.05 31.77
C ASP A 151 -7.15 -28.51 31.80
N ARG A 152 -6.22 -27.95 31.02
CA ARG A 152 -6.08 -26.48 30.90
C ARG A 152 -7.10 -25.94 29.90
N ASP A 153 -7.68 -24.78 30.19
CA ASP A 153 -8.47 -24.03 29.22
C ASP A 153 -7.65 -23.68 27.96
N ALA A 154 -8.34 -23.63 26.81
CA ALA A 154 -7.78 -23.26 25.53
C ALA A 154 -7.16 -21.83 25.52
N PRO A 155 -6.10 -21.58 24.73
CA PRO A 155 -5.45 -20.28 24.68
C PRO A 155 -6.31 -19.22 24.00
N VAL A 156 -6.63 -18.15 24.75
CA VAL A 156 -7.14 -16.89 24.18
C VAL A 156 -5.96 -16.06 23.67
N TYR A 157 -5.91 -15.86 22.35
CA TYR A 157 -4.91 -15.09 21.61
C TYR A 157 -5.36 -13.65 21.30
N LYS A 158 -6.56 -13.47 20.71
CA LYS A 158 -7.13 -12.17 20.29
C LYS A 158 -8.66 -12.21 20.28
N LYS A 159 -9.34 -11.13 20.69
CA LYS A 159 -10.82 -11.07 20.78
C LYS A 159 -11.53 -11.20 19.42
N ASP A 160 -10.89 -10.69 18.38
CA ASP A 160 -11.33 -10.55 16.99
C ASP A 160 -10.68 -11.56 16.03
N GLY A 161 -9.82 -12.43 16.56
CA GLY A 161 -9.01 -13.36 15.79
C GLY A 161 -9.35 -14.84 16.01
N TYR A 162 -8.47 -15.69 15.51
CA TYR A 162 -8.51 -17.12 15.79
C TYR A 162 -8.24 -17.41 17.27
N ASN A 163 -9.05 -18.28 17.86
CA ASN A 163 -8.85 -18.89 19.18
C ASN A 163 -9.50 -20.26 19.15
N ASP A 164 -8.82 -21.27 19.72
CA ASP A 164 -9.34 -22.63 19.88
C ASP A 164 -10.46 -22.66 20.94
N PHE A 165 -11.33 -23.69 20.92
CA PHE A 165 -12.47 -23.85 21.83
C PHE A 165 -13.08 -25.25 21.79
N ASN A 166 -13.94 -25.55 22.78
CA ASN A 166 -14.54 -26.87 23.00
C ASN A 166 -13.48 -27.99 23.16
N THR A 167 -12.34 -27.66 23.77
CA THR A 167 -11.19 -28.56 23.92
C THR A 167 -10.33 -28.18 25.12
N PHE A 168 -9.56 -29.14 25.63
CA PHE A 168 -8.54 -28.91 26.67
C PHE A 168 -7.14 -28.86 26.07
N TYR A 169 -6.26 -28.14 26.75
CA TYR A 169 -4.84 -28.06 26.45
C TYR A 169 -4.01 -28.67 27.57
N LEU A 170 -2.86 -29.25 27.23
CA LEU A 170 -1.88 -29.68 28.21
C LEU A 170 -0.99 -28.49 28.60
N GLN A 171 -0.54 -28.48 29.85
CA GLN A 171 0.36 -27.46 30.39
C GLN A 171 1.68 -28.07 30.85
N ALA A 172 2.78 -27.41 30.54
CA ALA A 172 4.09 -27.67 31.14
C ALA A 172 4.81 -26.37 31.49
N ALA A 173 5.74 -26.46 32.45
CA ALA A 173 6.78 -25.45 32.62
C ALA A 173 7.82 -25.67 31.50
N SER A 174 7.85 -24.78 30.51
CA SER A 174 8.78 -24.84 29.37
C SER A 174 8.92 -23.47 28.71
N GLY A 175 10.16 -23.03 28.50
CA GLY A 175 10.52 -21.71 27.97
C GLY A 175 10.38 -21.59 26.44
N THR A 176 9.24 -21.98 25.87
CA THR A 176 8.97 -21.89 24.42
C THR A 176 8.94 -20.44 23.92
N LYS A 177 9.39 -20.22 22.68
CA LYS A 177 9.47 -18.90 22.01
C LYS A 177 8.75 -18.89 20.65
N GLY A 178 8.69 -17.72 20.01
CA GLY A 178 8.26 -17.58 18.62
C GLY A 178 9.05 -18.50 17.67
N GLY A 179 8.39 -19.00 16.62
CA GLY A 179 8.94 -20.02 15.71
C GLY A 179 8.78 -21.47 16.18
N SER A 180 8.59 -21.71 17.50
CA SER A 180 8.37 -23.06 18.03
C SER A 180 6.94 -23.59 17.90
N SER A 181 5.98 -22.79 17.42
CA SER A 181 4.65 -23.29 17.03
C SER A 181 4.78 -24.43 16.01
N GLY A 182 4.04 -25.50 16.22
CA GLY A 182 4.05 -26.73 15.42
C GLY A 182 5.17 -27.71 15.79
N SER A 183 5.92 -27.48 16.86
CA SER A 183 6.92 -28.44 17.36
C SER A 183 6.28 -29.70 17.95
N PRO A 184 6.83 -30.89 17.73
CA PRO A 184 6.49 -32.08 18.51
C PRO A 184 6.91 -31.89 19.97
N VAL A 185 6.03 -32.26 20.89
CA VAL A 185 6.34 -32.49 22.29
C VAL A 185 6.55 -33.99 22.46
N ILE A 186 7.80 -34.42 22.66
CA ILE A 186 8.17 -35.84 22.70
C ILE A 186 8.42 -36.37 24.11
N ASP A 187 8.14 -37.66 24.29
CA ASP A 187 8.58 -38.46 25.43
C ASP A 187 10.02 -38.99 25.27
N SER A 188 10.52 -39.71 26.29
CA SER A 188 11.85 -40.32 26.30
C SER A 188 12.05 -41.48 25.32
N ARG A 189 10.96 -42.01 24.73
CA ARG A 189 11.00 -43.01 23.65
C ARG A 189 11.11 -42.34 22.27
N GLY A 190 10.87 -41.02 22.20
CA GLY A 190 10.84 -40.21 20.98
C GLY A 190 9.50 -40.28 20.25
N CYS A 191 8.41 -40.55 20.96
CA CYS A 191 7.04 -40.48 20.45
C CYS A 191 6.45 -39.10 20.79
N ALA A 192 5.71 -38.49 19.88
CA ALA A 192 5.02 -37.22 20.15
C ALA A 192 3.75 -37.48 20.97
N VAL A 193 3.62 -36.78 22.11
CA VAL A 193 2.47 -36.86 23.02
C VAL A 193 1.56 -35.63 22.93
N ALA A 194 2.09 -34.51 22.41
CA ALA A 194 1.34 -33.27 22.19
C ALA A 194 1.94 -32.42 21.06
N LEU A 195 1.17 -31.46 20.54
CA LEU A 195 1.60 -30.48 19.54
C LEU A 195 1.78 -29.10 20.20
N ASN A 196 2.96 -28.47 20.07
CA ASN A 196 3.21 -27.17 20.68
C ASN A 196 2.49 -26.03 19.94
N ALA A 197 1.51 -25.38 20.59
CA ALA A 197 0.83 -24.20 20.06
C ALA A 197 1.50 -22.87 20.50
N GLY A 198 2.54 -22.93 21.34
CA GLY A 198 3.33 -21.79 21.77
C GLY A 198 3.05 -21.34 23.22
N SER A 199 3.33 -20.07 23.52
CA SER A 199 3.15 -19.49 24.85
C SER A 199 2.81 -18.00 24.76
N LYS A 200 2.18 -17.46 25.81
CA LYS A 200 2.06 -16.01 26.01
C LYS A 200 3.42 -15.45 26.38
N SER A 201 3.86 -14.40 25.67
CA SER A 201 5.20 -13.79 25.75
C SER A 201 5.61 -13.29 27.14
N SER A 202 4.67 -13.18 28.07
CA SER A 202 4.87 -12.80 29.48
C SER A 202 4.87 -13.98 30.47
N SER A 203 4.84 -15.25 30.02
CA SER A 203 4.71 -16.43 30.89
C SER A 203 5.64 -17.60 30.54
N ALA A 204 6.11 -18.32 31.57
CA ALA A 204 6.91 -19.53 31.44
C ALA A 204 6.09 -20.82 31.24
N SER A 205 4.80 -20.71 30.89
CA SER A 205 3.89 -21.85 30.69
C SER A 205 3.55 -22.03 29.22
N ALA A 206 3.94 -23.16 28.62
CA ALA A 206 3.56 -23.49 27.26
C ALA A 206 2.12 -24.02 27.18
N PHE A 207 1.51 -23.91 25.99
CA PHE A 207 0.23 -24.52 25.63
C PHE A 207 0.48 -25.62 24.59
N PHE A 208 0.11 -26.86 24.92
CA PHE A 208 0.19 -27.97 23.99
C PHE A 208 -1.19 -28.55 23.69
N LEU A 209 -1.48 -28.76 22.41
CA LEU A 209 -2.73 -29.37 21.95
C LEU A 209 -2.62 -30.92 22.05
N PRO A 210 -3.64 -31.62 22.58
CA PRO A 210 -3.71 -33.09 22.57
C PRO A 210 -3.75 -33.66 21.15
N LEU A 211 -3.28 -34.91 20.97
CA LEU A 211 -3.14 -35.52 19.65
C LEU A 211 -4.31 -36.42 19.24
N ASP A 212 -5.31 -36.66 20.08
CA ASP A 212 -6.43 -37.59 19.80
C ASP A 212 -7.19 -37.22 18.52
N ARG A 213 -7.52 -35.92 18.38
CA ARG A 213 -8.17 -35.33 17.19
C ARG A 213 -7.26 -35.40 15.97
N VAL A 214 -5.96 -35.20 16.19
CA VAL A 214 -4.90 -35.24 15.17
C VAL A 214 -4.74 -36.65 14.61
N VAL A 215 -4.74 -37.68 15.46
CA VAL A 215 -4.67 -39.10 15.07
C VAL A 215 -5.92 -39.52 14.29
N ARG A 216 -7.12 -39.13 14.74
CA ARG A 216 -8.38 -39.37 13.99
C ARG A 216 -8.34 -38.73 12.59
N ALA A 217 -7.90 -37.48 12.48
CA ALA A 217 -7.76 -36.79 11.20
C ALA A 217 -6.68 -37.41 10.30
N LEU A 218 -5.49 -37.73 10.85
CA LEU A 218 -4.40 -38.39 10.11
C LEU A 218 -4.85 -39.72 9.52
N GLY A 219 -5.55 -40.55 10.29
CA GLY A 219 -6.08 -41.84 9.82
C GLY A 219 -7.08 -41.71 8.68
N ALA A 220 -7.90 -40.66 8.65
CA ALA A 220 -8.80 -40.36 7.52
C ALA A 220 -8.03 -39.85 6.29
N ILE A 221 -7.05 -38.96 6.49
CA ILE A 221 -6.17 -38.43 5.44
C ILE A 221 -5.39 -39.56 4.75
N GLN A 222 -4.79 -40.48 5.52
CA GLN A 222 -4.04 -41.63 4.99
C GLN A 222 -4.86 -42.55 4.09
N GLN A 223 -6.19 -42.62 4.27
CA GLN A 223 -7.12 -43.37 3.41
C GLN A 223 -7.46 -42.64 2.09
N CYS A 224 -7.13 -41.35 1.98
CA CYS A 224 -7.37 -40.54 0.78
C CYS A 224 -6.22 -40.57 -0.23
N PHE A 225 -5.08 -41.14 0.15
CA PHE A 225 -3.93 -41.43 -0.72
C PHE A 225 -4.22 -42.67 -1.60
N GLU A 226 -4.31 -42.50 -2.92
CA GLU A 226 -4.32 -43.60 -3.88
C GLU A 226 -2.93 -43.78 -4.51
N GLU A 227 -2.45 -45.02 -4.51
CA GLU A 227 -1.27 -45.44 -5.26
C GLU A 227 -1.72 -46.26 -6.48
N LYS A 228 -1.31 -45.85 -7.68
CA LYS A 228 -1.69 -46.51 -8.94
C LYS A 228 -0.47 -46.73 -9.82
N GLU A 229 -0.13 -47.99 -10.04
CA GLU A 229 0.80 -48.41 -11.09
C GLU A 229 0.11 -48.32 -12.46
N GLY A 230 0.72 -47.59 -13.40
CA GLY A 230 0.21 -47.46 -14.76
C GLY A 230 1.33 -47.20 -15.76
N GLY A 231 1.55 -48.13 -16.69
CA GLY A 231 2.53 -47.94 -17.78
C GLY A 231 4.00 -47.87 -17.35
N GLY A 232 4.35 -48.44 -16.19
CA GLY A 232 5.72 -48.44 -15.67
C GLY A 232 6.05 -47.25 -14.75
N PHE A 233 5.08 -46.40 -14.45
CA PHE A 233 5.20 -45.31 -13.48
C PHE A 233 4.17 -45.49 -12.36
N VAL A 234 4.56 -45.11 -11.14
CA VAL A 234 3.65 -44.99 -9.99
C VAL A 234 3.11 -43.57 -9.97
N VAL A 235 1.79 -43.41 -9.98
CA VAL A 235 1.15 -42.09 -9.80
C VAL A 235 0.50 -42.07 -8.42
N HIS A 236 1.15 -41.39 -7.48
CA HIS A 236 0.55 -41.05 -6.20
C HIS A 236 -0.51 -39.96 -6.42
N LYS A 237 -1.76 -40.21 -6.02
CA LYS A 237 -2.85 -39.25 -6.16
C LYS A 237 -3.60 -39.07 -4.84
N TRP A 238 -3.62 -37.84 -4.36
CA TRP A 238 -4.52 -37.41 -3.30
C TRP A 238 -5.94 -37.23 -3.82
N ARG A 239 -6.90 -37.82 -3.11
CA ARG A 239 -8.29 -37.38 -3.12
C ARG A 239 -8.46 -36.31 -2.03
N PRO A 240 -9.36 -35.31 -2.20
CA PRO A 240 -9.67 -34.36 -1.13
C PRO A 240 -10.02 -35.12 0.17
N PRO A 241 -9.33 -34.85 1.30
CA PRO A 241 -9.54 -35.63 2.51
C PRO A 241 -10.85 -35.26 3.20
N VAL A 242 -11.74 -36.24 3.33
CA VAL A 242 -13.01 -36.10 4.05
C VAL A 242 -12.80 -36.49 5.51
N VAL A 243 -12.63 -35.50 6.38
CA VAL A 243 -12.56 -35.68 7.83
C VAL A 243 -13.92 -35.27 8.43
N PRO A 244 -14.74 -36.19 8.96
CA PRO A 244 -16.02 -35.83 9.57
C PRO A 244 -15.81 -34.95 10.79
N ARG A 245 -16.38 -33.75 10.80
CA ARG A 245 -16.26 -32.76 11.89
C ARG A 245 -17.60 -32.14 12.25
N GLY A 246 -18.14 -32.52 13.41
CA GLY A 246 -19.50 -32.14 13.81
C GLY A 246 -19.58 -30.89 14.68
N THR A 247 -20.66 -30.11 14.53
CA THR A 247 -20.96 -28.97 15.41
C THR A 247 -22.45 -28.76 15.65
N LEU A 248 -22.75 -28.16 16.80
CA LEU A 248 -24.04 -27.59 17.18
C LEU A 248 -24.04 -26.04 17.10
N GLN A 249 -22.95 -25.48 16.59
CA GLN A 249 -22.65 -24.04 16.49
C GLN A 249 -22.69 -23.30 17.85
N LEU A 250 -22.11 -23.91 18.89
CA LEU A 250 -22.06 -23.34 20.25
C LEU A 250 -20.72 -23.60 20.97
N THR A 251 -20.37 -22.78 21.96
CA THR A 251 -19.24 -22.98 22.88
C THR A 251 -19.69 -23.61 24.19
N PHE A 252 -18.92 -24.59 24.66
CA PHE A 252 -19.00 -25.16 26.00
C PHE A 252 -17.75 -24.73 26.80
N ILE A 253 -17.92 -24.55 28.10
CA ILE A 253 -16.85 -24.36 29.09
C ILE A 253 -16.97 -25.43 30.17
N HIS A 254 -15.85 -25.98 30.63
CA HIS A 254 -15.86 -26.92 31.75
C HIS A 254 -16.01 -26.16 33.08
N ARG A 255 -16.92 -26.63 33.94
CA ARG A 255 -17.25 -25.98 35.22
C ARG A 255 -17.24 -27.00 36.34
N GLY A 256 -16.52 -26.69 37.42
CA GLY A 256 -16.41 -27.56 38.59
C GLY A 256 -17.76 -27.80 39.27
N PHE A 257 -17.92 -28.93 39.95
CA PHE A 257 -19.21 -29.30 40.55
C PHE A 257 -19.73 -28.31 41.62
N ASP A 258 -18.89 -27.47 42.23
CA ASP A 258 -19.35 -26.36 43.08
C ASP A 258 -19.90 -25.17 42.27
N GLU A 259 -19.39 -24.91 41.07
CA GLU A 259 -19.92 -23.90 40.16
C GLU A 259 -21.21 -24.37 39.46
N THR A 260 -21.27 -25.62 38.98
CA THR A 260 -22.49 -26.15 38.33
C THR A 260 -23.67 -26.24 39.31
N ARG A 261 -23.43 -26.56 40.58
CA ARG A 261 -24.46 -26.42 41.64
C ARG A 261 -24.94 -24.99 41.85
N ARG A 262 -24.09 -23.96 41.67
CA ARG A 262 -24.52 -22.54 41.71
C ARG A 262 -25.35 -22.15 40.49
N LEU A 263 -25.11 -22.79 39.34
CA LEU A 263 -25.93 -22.67 38.13
C LEU A 263 -27.23 -23.51 38.20
N GLY A 264 -27.39 -24.35 39.22
CA GLY A 264 -28.63 -25.05 39.56
C GLY A 264 -28.58 -26.58 39.46
N LEU A 265 -27.42 -27.20 39.19
CA LEU A 265 -27.31 -28.67 39.13
C LEU A 265 -27.79 -29.34 40.43
N LYS A 266 -28.77 -30.23 40.31
CA LYS A 266 -29.27 -31.09 41.38
C LYS A 266 -28.18 -32.01 41.95
N ARG A 267 -28.31 -32.30 43.25
CA ARG A 267 -27.39 -33.22 43.96
C ARG A 267 -27.59 -34.66 43.51
N GLU A 268 -28.81 -34.99 43.09
CA GLU A 268 -29.21 -36.25 42.50
C GLU A 268 -28.47 -36.46 41.16
N THR A 269 -28.53 -35.46 40.27
CA THR A 269 -27.81 -35.46 38.99
C THR A 269 -26.30 -35.51 39.19
N GLU A 270 -25.72 -34.74 40.12
CA GLU A 270 -24.29 -34.83 40.47
C GLU A 270 -23.91 -36.25 40.95
N ALA A 271 -24.72 -36.87 41.81
CA ALA A 271 -24.46 -38.21 42.31
C ALA A 271 -24.54 -39.29 41.22
N GLU A 272 -25.45 -39.16 40.25
CA GLU A 272 -25.50 -40.04 39.08
C GLU A 272 -24.26 -39.85 38.17
N VAL A 273 -23.93 -38.61 37.83
CA VAL A 273 -22.75 -38.28 36.99
C VAL A 273 -21.47 -38.84 37.59
N ARG A 274 -21.20 -38.58 38.89
CA ARG A 274 -20.01 -39.08 39.58
C ARG A 274 -19.95 -40.61 39.66
N LYS A 275 -21.11 -41.28 39.68
CA LYS A 275 -21.22 -42.74 39.73
C LYS A 275 -20.98 -43.38 38.35
N GLU A 276 -21.39 -42.71 37.27
CA GLU A 276 -21.29 -43.23 35.90
C GLU A 276 -19.97 -42.87 35.22
N ALA A 277 -19.50 -41.62 35.35
CA ALA A 277 -18.25 -41.14 34.75
C ALA A 277 -17.00 -41.43 35.60
N GLY A 278 -17.18 -41.61 36.92
CA GLY A 278 -16.11 -42.01 37.84
C GLY A 278 -15.68 -40.92 38.82
N ALA A 279 -14.95 -41.33 39.87
CA ALA A 279 -14.63 -40.48 41.01
C ALA A 279 -13.57 -39.39 40.74
N ALA A 280 -12.80 -39.52 39.66
CA ALA A 280 -11.79 -38.54 39.24
C ALA A 280 -12.40 -37.29 38.57
N GLU A 281 -13.65 -37.37 38.10
CA GLU A 281 -14.30 -36.27 37.39
C GLU A 281 -14.62 -35.10 38.35
N THR A 282 -14.28 -33.89 37.91
CA THR A 282 -14.30 -32.67 38.74
C THR A 282 -15.40 -31.68 38.39
N GLY A 283 -16.06 -31.84 37.24
CA GLY A 283 -17.09 -30.93 36.74
C GLY A 283 -17.95 -31.49 35.60
N LEU A 284 -18.62 -30.59 34.89
CA LEU A 284 -19.42 -30.84 33.69
C LEU A 284 -19.18 -29.76 32.64
N LEU A 285 -19.60 -30.02 31.40
CA LEU A 285 -19.64 -29.01 30.34
C LEU A 285 -20.88 -28.12 30.48
N VAL A 286 -20.71 -26.81 30.40
CA VAL A 286 -21.77 -25.79 30.49
C VAL A 286 -21.76 -24.95 29.23
N VAL A 287 -22.93 -24.64 28.66
CA VAL A 287 -23.05 -23.74 27.51
C VAL A 287 -22.55 -22.35 27.89
N ASP A 288 -21.55 -21.85 27.17
CA ASP A 288 -20.98 -20.51 27.30
C ASP A 288 -21.63 -19.54 26.31
N SER A 289 -21.80 -19.95 25.05
CA SER A 289 -22.50 -19.16 24.06
C SER A 289 -23.01 -19.97 22.88
N VAL A 290 -24.07 -19.48 22.24
CA VAL A 290 -24.65 -20.05 21.03
C VAL A 290 -24.49 -19.04 19.88
N VAL A 291 -24.21 -19.52 18.67
CA VAL A 291 -24.12 -18.68 17.47
C VAL A 291 -25.52 -18.53 16.85
N PRO A 292 -25.99 -17.30 16.58
CA PRO A 292 -27.30 -17.07 15.98
C PRO A 292 -27.53 -17.86 14.68
N GLY A 293 -28.74 -18.40 14.50
CA GLY A 293 -29.11 -19.23 13.35
C GLY A 293 -28.49 -20.64 13.33
N GLY A 294 -27.73 -21.05 14.35
CA GLY A 294 -27.20 -22.41 14.49
C GLY A 294 -28.22 -23.42 15.03
N PRO A 295 -27.95 -24.75 15.00
CA PRO A 295 -28.86 -25.80 15.47
C PRO A 295 -29.36 -25.66 16.91
N ALA A 296 -28.56 -25.03 17.76
CA ALA A 296 -28.84 -24.78 19.16
C ALA A 296 -29.51 -23.43 19.44
N ASP A 297 -29.60 -22.52 18.46
CA ASP A 297 -30.12 -21.17 18.66
C ASP A 297 -31.60 -21.18 19.02
N GLY A 298 -31.98 -20.35 20.00
CA GLY A 298 -33.31 -20.36 20.62
C GLY A 298 -33.70 -21.66 21.34
N ARG A 299 -32.78 -22.63 21.50
CA ARG A 299 -33.05 -23.94 22.14
C ARG A 299 -32.17 -24.19 23.36
N LEU A 300 -30.87 -23.92 23.25
CA LEU A 300 -29.93 -23.85 24.37
C LEU A 300 -29.60 -22.39 24.70
N GLU A 301 -29.23 -22.11 25.94
CA GLU A 301 -28.81 -20.78 26.39
C GLU A 301 -27.60 -20.83 27.35
N PRO A 302 -26.82 -19.73 27.48
CA PRO A 302 -25.67 -19.68 28.37
C PRO A 302 -26.05 -20.04 29.81
N GLY A 303 -25.36 -21.02 30.39
CA GLY A 303 -25.65 -21.59 31.70
C GLY A 303 -26.31 -22.98 31.67
N ASP A 304 -26.80 -23.46 30.52
CA ASP A 304 -27.28 -24.84 30.38
C ASP A 304 -26.17 -25.85 30.67
N ILE A 305 -26.42 -26.76 31.61
CA ILE A 305 -25.43 -27.75 32.08
C ILE A 305 -25.65 -29.05 31.32
N LEU A 306 -24.70 -29.47 30.48
CA LEU A 306 -24.80 -30.75 29.77
C LEU A 306 -24.59 -31.91 30.74
N VAL A 307 -25.50 -32.89 30.72
CA VAL A 307 -25.45 -34.07 31.60
C VAL A 307 -25.22 -35.34 30.80
N ARG A 308 -26.00 -35.55 29.71
CA ARG A 308 -25.87 -36.72 28.83
C ARG A 308 -25.93 -36.36 27.36
N VAL A 309 -25.30 -37.19 26.52
CA VAL A 309 -25.46 -37.20 25.06
C VAL A 309 -25.81 -38.61 24.61
N ASN A 310 -26.90 -38.75 23.85
CA ASN A 310 -27.45 -40.02 23.40
C ASN A 310 -27.58 -41.05 24.57
N GLY A 311 -27.99 -40.56 25.75
CA GLY A 311 -28.19 -41.34 26.97
C GLY A 311 -26.95 -41.64 27.81
N LYS A 312 -25.73 -41.34 27.36
CA LYS A 312 -24.48 -41.56 28.13
C LYS A 312 -24.10 -40.29 28.90
N VAL A 313 -23.68 -40.40 30.17
CA VAL A 313 -23.09 -39.25 30.90
C VAL A 313 -21.88 -38.71 30.16
N LEU A 314 -21.73 -37.37 30.15
CA LEU A 314 -20.66 -36.70 29.44
C LEU A 314 -20.10 -35.49 30.21
N THR A 315 -18.85 -35.60 30.64
CA THR A 315 -18.08 -34.56 31.35
C THR A 315 -16.95 -33.95 30.48
N GLN A 316 -16.44 -34.70 29.49
CA GLN A 316 -15.20 -34.41 28.75
C GLN A 316 -15.42 -33.99 27.29
N PHE A 317 -14.72 -32.95 26.83
CA PHE A 317 -14.82 -32.42 25.47
C PHE A 317 -14.59 -33.47 24.36
N LEU A 318 -13.52 -34.28 24.49
CA LEU A 318 -13.14 -35.29 23.48
C LEU A 318 -14.26 -36.33 23.22
N ALA A 319 -15.04 -36.66 24.26
CA ALA A 319 -16.18 -37.57 24.14
C ALA A 319 -17.35 -36.91 23.38
N LEU A 320 -17.64 -35.63 23.65
CA LEU A 320 -18.67 -34.87 22.95
C LEU A 320 -18.32 -34.74 21.47
N GLU A 321 -17.11 -34.29 21.18
CA GLU A 321 -16.62 -34.12 19.81
C GLU A 321 -16.64 -35.43 19.01
N SER A 322 -16.26 -36.55 19.62
CA SER A 322 -16.31 -37.85 18.93
C SER A 322 -17.75 -38.23 18.54
N ILE A 323 -18.72 -37.99 19.43
CA ILE A 323 -20.14 -38.24 19.13
C ILE A 323 -20.67 -37.29 18.05
N LEU A 324 -20.23 -36.02 18.02
CA LEU A 324 -20.63 -35.06 16.99
C LEU A 324 -20.02 -35.40 15.63
N ASP A 325 -18.73 -35.71 15.55
CA ASP A 325 -18.05 -36.12 14.30
C ASP A 325 -18.67 -37.40 13.71
N ASP A 326 -19.05 -38.37 14.55
CA ASP A 326 -19.70 -39.61 14.12
C ASP A 326 -21.18 -39.40 13.71
N ALA A 327 -21.75 -38.23 13.99
CA ALA A 327 -23.16 -37.88 13.76
C ALA A 327 -23.38 -36.71 12.77
N VAL A 328 -22.36 -36.31 12.00
CA VAL A 328 -22.45 -35.23 10.98
C VAL A 328 -23.62 -35.47 10.02
N GLY A 329 -24.52 -34.50 9.91
CA GLY A 329 -25.73 -34.58 9.07
C GLY A 329 -26.89 -35.38 9.70
N ALA A 330 -26.69 -35.99 10.86
CA ALA A 330 -27.72 -36.66 11.65
C ALA A 330 -28.16 -35.79 12.85
N THR A 331 -28.91 -36.39 13.78
CA THR A 331 -29.36 -35.73 15.01
C THR A 331 -28.82 -36.40 16.26
N VAL A 332 -28.47 -35.62 17.28
CA VAL A 332 -28.12 -36.08 18.62
C VAL A 332 -29.13 -35.60 19.64
N THR A 333 -29.37 -36.40 20.69
CA THR A 333 -30.18 -35.99 21.85
C THR A 333 -29.26 -35.60 23.00
N LEU A 334 -29.45 -34.40 23.51
CA LEU A 334 -28.78 -33.83 24.67
C LEU A 334 -29.75 -33.85 25.85
N ASP A 335 -29.31 -34.34 27.00
CA ASP A 335 -29.99 -34.10 28.28
C ASP A 335 -29.20 -33.03 29.03
N VAL A 336 -29.82 -31.88 29.27
CA VAL A 336 -29.24 -30.73 29.97
C VAL A 336 -30.04 -30.40 31.22
N GLU A 337 -29.43 -29.67 32.16
CA GLU A 337 -30.11 -29.14 33.34
C GLU A 337 -29.99 -27.61 33.40
N ARG A 338 -31.14 -26.93 33.42
CA ARG A 338 -31.28 -25.47 33.38
C ARG A 338 -31.89 -24.98 34.70
N GLY A 339 -31.08 -24.38 35.57
CA GLY A 339 -31.56 -23.84 36.86
C GLY A 339 -32.28 -24.88 37.73
N GLY A 340 -31.87 -26.15 37.68
CA GLY A 340 -32.52 -27.27 38.37
C GLY A 340 -33.63 -27.97 37.57
N THR A 341 -33.96 -27.51 36.36
CA THR A 341 -34.96 -28.13 35.48
C THR A 341 -34.28 -29.02 34.43
N PRO A 342 -34.49 -30.35 34.43
CA PRO A 342 -33.96 -31.22 33.39
C PRO A 342 -34.72 -31.01 32.07
N LEU A 343 -34.01 -31.03 30.95
CA LEU A 343 -34.51 -30.73 29.62
C LEU A 343 -33.81 -31.62 28.58
N SER A 344 -34.57 -32.40 27.82
CA SER A 344 -34.06 -33.23 26.72
C SER A 344 -34.31 -32.56 25.38
N LEU A 345 -33.26 -32.38 24.57
CA LEU A 345 -33.30 -31.70 23.27
C LEU A 345 -32.65 -32.54 22.17
N THR A 346 -33.40 -32.84 21.11
CA THR A 346 -32.83 -33.39 19.87
C THR A 346 -32.45 -32.27 18.91
N LEU A 347 -31.16 -32.15 18.59
CA LEU A 347 -30.57 -31.15 17.69
C LEU A 347 -29.95 -31.81 16.45
N SER A 348 -29.91 -31.11 15.32
CA SER A 348 -29.12 -31.52 14.14
C SER A 348 -27.64 -31.20 14.33
N VAL A 349 -26.76 -32.08 13.87
CA VAL A 349 -25.31 -31.85 13.85
C VAL A 349 -24.92 -31.37 12.46
N HIS A 350 -24.41 -30.15 12.37
CA HIS A 350 -23.91 -29.57 11.12
C HIS A 350 -22.44 -29.93 10.90
N ASP A 351 -22.01 -29.95 9.64
CA ASP A 351 -20.61 -30.11 9.26
C ASP A 351 -19.84 -28.79 9.46
N LEU A 352 -18.76 -28.83 10.24
CA LEU A 352 -17.87 -27.70 10.47
C LEU A 352 -17.21 -27.18 9.18
N HIS A 353 -16.98 -28.04 8.18
CA HIS A 353 -16.43 -27.61 6.90
C HIS A 353 -17.44 -26.78 6.10
N SER A 354 -18.73 -27.14 6.13
CA SER A 354 -19.81 -26.36 5.48
C SER A 354 -20.05 -24.95 6.06
N VAL A 355 -19.74 -24.72 7.34
CA VAL A 355 -19.86 -23.40 8.01
C VAL A 355 -18.52 -22.65 8.08
N THR A 356 -17.51 -23.11 7.33
CA THR A 356 -16.18 -22.49 7.24
C THR A 356 -15.92 -22.13 5.77
N PRO A 357 -15.59 -20.86 5.45
CA PRO A 357 -15.42 -20.45 4.05
C PRO A 357 -14.27 -21.21 3.37
N ASP A 358 -14.53 -21.64 2.14
CA ASP A 358 -13.61 -22.31 1.22
C ASP A 358 -13.30 -21.47 -0.02
N ARG A 359 -13.93 -20.29 -0.13
CA ARG A 359 -13.84 -19.40 -1.29
C ARG A 359 -13.98 -17.93 -0.91
N PHE A 360 -13.41 -17.05 -1.71
CA PHE A 360 -13.53 -15.60 -1.55
C PHE A 360 -13.55 -14.86 -2.89
N LEU A 361 -14.16 -13.67 -2.87
CA LEU A 361 -14.13 -12.70 -3.96
C LEU A 361 -12.98 -11.71 -3.71
N GLU A 362 -12.03 -11.61 -4.65
CA GLU A 362 -11.10 -10.48 -4.74
C GLU A 362 -11.74 -9.38 -5.61
N LEU A 363 -11.85 -8.16 -5.05
CA LEU A 363 -12.57 -7.04 -5.64
C LEU A 363 -11.86 -5.71 -5.35
N SER A 364 -11.25 -5.10 -6.38
CA SER A 364 -10.42 -3.88 -6.26
C SER A 364 -9.40 -3.94 -5.10
N GLY A 365 -8.73 -5.10 -4.98
CA GLY A 365 -7.74 -5.39 -3.92
C GLY A 365 -8.33 -5.69 -2.54
N GLY A 366 -9.65 -5.70 -2.39
CA GLY A 366 -10.35 -6.14 -1.18
C GLY A 366 -10.70 -7.62 -1.27
N VAL A 367 -10.94 -8.25 -0.12
CA VAL A 367 -11.33 -9.66 0.01
C VAL A 367 -12.64 -9.78 0.78
N LEU A 368 -13.64 -10.37 0.14
CA LEU A 368 -14.95 -10.65 0.72
C LEU A 368 -15.24 -12.15 0.70
N HIS A 369 -15.79 -12.69 1.79
CA HIS A 369 -16.25 -14.08 1.84
C HIS A 369 -17.44 -14.27 2.79
N ALA A 370 -17.98 -15.49 2.83
CA ALA A 370 -18.99 -15.89 3.80
C ALA A 370 -18.43 -15.87 5.24
N LEU A 371 -19.16 -15.30 6.20
CA LEU A 371 -18.74 -15.21 7.60
C LEU A 371 -18.55 -16.61 8.18
N SER A 372 -17.32 -16.90 8.65
CA SER A 372 -16.94 -18.18 9.22
C SER A 372 -17.59 -18.43 10.58
N TYR A 373 -17.74 -19.70 10.97
CA TYR A 373 -18.12 -20.04 12.34
C TYR A 373 -17.22 -19.39 13.41
N GLN A 374 -15.92 -19.26 13.14
CA GLN A 374 -14.96 -18.58 14.01
C GLN A 374 -15.36 -17.11 14.29
N GLN A 375 -15.64 -16.34 13.25
CA GLN A 375 -15.98 -14.92 13.37
C GLN A 375 -17.46 -14.68 13.72
N ALA A 376 -18.37 -15.54 13.26
CA ALA A 376 -19.77 -15.59 13.67
C ALA A 376 -19.89 -15.75 15.20
N ARG A 377 -19.07 -16.64 15.79
CA ARG A 377 -18.92 -16.81 17.24
C ARG A 377 -18.35 -15.57 17.92
N ASN A 378 -17.25 -15.01 17.41
CA ASN A 378 -16.60 -13.82 17.98
C ASN A 378 -17.51 -12.58 18.01
N PHE A 379 -18.26 -12.36 16.91
CA PHE A 379 -19.04 -11.14 16.68
C PHE A 379 -20.55 -11.29 16.97
N ARG A 380 -21.02 -12.50 17.30
CA ARG A 380 -22.43 -12.84 17.57
C ARG A 380 -23.37 -12.54 16.39
N PHE A 381 -22.99 -13.04 15.21
CA PHE A 381 -23.80 -13.02 13.97
C PHE A 381 -24.03 -14.45 13.46
N PRO A 382 -25.03 -14.68 12.58
CA PRO A 382 -25.12 -15.90 11.79
C PRO A 382 -23.91 -16.15 10.89
N CYS A 383 -23.54 -17.42 10.70
CA CYS A 383 -22.59 -17.82 9.66
C CYS A 383 -23.14 -17.50 8.25
N GLY A 384 -22.26 -17.36 7.25
CA GLY A 384 -22.65 -17.22 5.85
C GLY A 384 -22.75 -15.78 5.32
N LEU A 385 -22.99 -14.80 6.19
CA LEU A 385 -23.15 -13.39 5.82
C LEU A 385 -21.93 -12.79 5.09
N VAL A 386 -22.13 -11.74 4.29
CA VAL A 386 -21.07 -11.09 3.52
C VAL A 386 -20.09 -10.36 4.45
N TYR A 387 -18.89 -10.91 4.62
CA TYR A 387 -17.86 -10.43 5.53
C TYR A 387 -16.67 -9.81 4.79
N VAL A 388 -16.25 -8.63 5.22
CA VAL A 388 -15.08 -7.90 4.69
C VAL A 388 -13.82 -8.33 5.45
N ALA A 389 -13.07 -9.28 4.88
CA ALA A 389 -11.79 -9.74 5.44
C ALA A 389 -10.66 -8.74 5.18
N GLU A 390 -10.75 -7.99 4.09
CA GLU A 390 -9.88 -6.87 3.71
C GLU A 390 -10.71 -5.89 2.87
N PRO A 391 -10.82 -4.59 3.19
CA PRO A 391 -11.65 -3.68 2.41
C PRO A 391 -11.10 -3.38 1.01
N GLY A 392 -9.78 -3.33 0.85
CA GLY A 392 -9.18 -2.86 -0.40
C GLY A 392 -9.62 -1.44 -0.76
N TYR A 393 -9.58 -1.09 -2.04
CA TYR A 393 -9.75 0.30 -2.46
C TYR A 393 -11.19 0.82 -2.33
N MET A 394 -12.17 0.21 -3.02
CA MET A 394 -13.52 0.79 -3.10
C MET A 394 -14.23 0.83 -1.74
N LEU A 395 -14.10 -0.23 -0.92
CA LEU A 395 -14.73 -0.30 0.39
C LEU A 395 -14.07 0.66 1.38
N SER A 396 -12.72 0.74 1.39
CA SER A 396 -12.02 1.72 2.22
C SER A 396 -12.34 3.16 1.83
N ARG A 397 -12.47 3.45 0.53
CA ARG A 397 -12.90 4.76 0.01
C ARG A 397 -14.33 5.11 0.45
N ALA A 398 -15.23 4.13 0.50
CA ALA A 398 -16.60 4.30 1.00
C ALA A 398 -16.69 4.34 2.54
N GLY A 399 -15.58 4.22 3.28
CA GLY A 399 -15.60 4.17 4.75
C GLY A 399 -16.18 2.87 5.31
N VAL A 400 -16.13 1.76 4.56
CA VAL A 400 -16.48 0.41 5.01
C VAL A 400 -15.20 -0.26 5.56
N PRO A 401 -15.10 -0.51 6.88
CA PRO A 401 -13.88 -1.03 7.49
C PRO A 401 -13.71 -2.54 7.30
N ARG A 402 -12.52 -3.02 7.65
CA ARG A 402 -12.28 -4.46 7.91
C ARG A 402 -13.25 -4.95 9.00
N PHE A 403 -13.68 -6.21 8.91
CA PHE A 403 -14.66 -6.84 9.80
C PHE A 403 -16.07 -6.24 9.75
N ALA A 404 -16.40 -5.46 8.72
CA ALA A 404 -17.78 -5.12 8.40
C ALA A 404 -18.57 -6.34 7.89
N ILE A 405 -19.85 -6.39 8.22
CA ILE A 405 -20.84 -7.27 7.62
C ILE A 405 -21.71 -6.43 6.68
N ILE A 406 -21.66 -6.71 5.38
CA ILE A 406 -22.48 -6.01 4.39
C ILE A 406 -23.89 -6.62 4.40
N GLN A 407 -24.90 -5.77 4.42
CA GLN A 407 -26.32 -6.13 4.49
C GLN A 407 -27.05 -5.78 3.20
N LYS A 408 -26.78 -4.60 2.62
CA LYS A 408 -27.40 -4.16 1.35
C LYS A 408 -26.39 -3.59 0.37
N LEU A 409 -26.65 -3.78 -0.92
CA LEU A 409 -25.97 -3.12 -2.03
C LEU A 409 -27.01 -2.63 -3.04
N ALA A 410 -26.96 -1.34 -3.43
CA ALA A 410 -27.91 -0.73 -4.37
C ALA A 410 -29.39 -0.98 -4.00
N ASP A 411 -29.72 -0.81 -2.73
CA ASP A 411 -31.05 -1.03 -2.14
C ASP A 411 -31.61 -2.45 -2.35
N LYS A 412 -30.71 -3.45 -2.41
CA LYS A 412 -31.02 -4.89 -2.37
C LYS A 412 -30.32 -5.57 -1.20
N GLU A 413 -31.06 -6.40 -0.48
CA GLU A 413 -30.52 -7.30 0.55
C GLU A 413 -29.51 -8.27 -0.10
N VAL A 414 -28.34 -8.42 0.54
CA VAL A 414 -27.27 -9.34 0.13
C VAL A 414 -26.89 -10.27 1.31
N PRO A 415 -27.76 -11.24 1.67
CA PRO A 415 -27.55 -12.11 2.82
C PRO A 415 -26.35 -13.07 2.68
N ASP A 416 -25.80 -13.22 1.47
CA ASP A 416 -24.71 -14.16 1.17
C ASP A 416 -23.78 -13.61 0.06
N LEU A 417 -22.64 -14.27 -0.15
CA LEU A 417 -21.64 -13.84 -1.14
C LEU A 417 -22.18 -13.88 -2.59
N GLU A 418 -23.09 -14.82 -2.91
CA GLU A 418 -23.66 -14.98 -4.26
C GLU A 418 -24.59 -13.83 -4.63
N SER A 419 -25.43 -13.41 -3.68
CA SER A 419 -26.28 -12.23 -3.83
C SER A 419 -25.46 -10.97 -3.96
N PHE A 420 -24.39 -10.79 -3.17
CA PHE A 420 -23.46 -9.68 -3.35
C PHE A 420 -22.84 -9.65 -4.77
N ILE A 421 -22.29 -10.78 -5.25
CA ILE A 421 -21.69 -10.88 -6.59
C ILE A 421 -22.72 -10.59 -7.69
N ARG A 422 -23.92 -11.15 -7.59
CA ARG A 422 -25.00 -10.97 -8.56
C ARG A 422 -25.50 -9.53 -8.65
N GLU A 423 -25.64 -8.84 -7.52
CA GLU A 423 -26.07 -7.43 -7.52
C GLU A 423 -24.92 -6.50 -7.94
N PHE A 424 -23.68 -6.75 -7.49
CA PHE A 424 -22.51 -6.00 -7.96
C PHE A 424 -22.29 -6.14 -9.47
N GLY A 425 -22.50 -7.33 -10.03
CA GLY A 425 -22.40 -7.61 -11.47
C GLY A 425 -23.43 -6.89 -12.36
N ARG A 426 -24.42 -6.20 -11.77
CA ARG A 426 -25.37 -5.32 -12.49
C ARG A 426 -24.92 -3.86 -12.54
N LEU A 427 -23.89 -3.50 -11.77
CA LEU A 427 -23.40 -2.13 -11.67
C LEU A 427 -22.46 -1.79 -12.83
N LYS A 428 -22.42 -0.50 -13.19
CA LYS A 428 -21.51 0.04 -14.21
C LYS A 428 -20.28 0.65 -13.53
N ALA A 429 -19.14 0.62 -14.21
CA ALA A 429 -17.95 1.37 -13.81
C ALA A 429 -18.30 2.83 -13.51
N GLY A 430 -17.80 3.36 -12.40
CA GLY A 430 -18.08 4.73 -11.95
C GLY A 430 -19.47 5.01 -11.39
N ALA A 431 -20.37 4.02 -11.30
CA ALA A 431 -21.65 4.17 -10.64
C ALA A 431 -21.47 4.49 -9.14
N ARG A 432 -22.35 5.34 -8.61
CA ARG A 432 -22.45 5.66 -7.17
C ARG A 432 -23.70 4.96 -6.64
N VAL A 433 -23.57 4.08 -5.65
CA VAL A 433 -24.70 3.33 -5.07
C VAL A 433 -24.62 3.29 -3.55
N PRO A 434 -25.75 3.24 -2.83
CA PRO A 434 -25.73 2.96 -1.40
C PRO A 434 -25.22 1.54 -1.12
N ILE A 435 -24.38 1.41 -0.11
CA ILE A 435 -24.02 0.15 0.53
C ILE A 435 -24.30 0.28 2.04
N GLU A 436 -25.01 -0.70 2.59
CA GLU A 436 -25.40 -0.72 4.01
C GLU A 436 -24.65 -1.84 4.73
N TYR A 437 -24.02 -1.53 5.85
CA TYR A 437 -23.22 -2.48 6.62
C TYR A 437 -23.34 -2.25 8.13
N VAL A 438 -22.98 -3.27 8.92
CA VAL A 438 -22.77 -3.15 10.38
C VAL A 438 -21.35 -3.54 10.75
N THR A 439 -20.83 -2.96 11.84
CA THR A 439 -19.58 -3.43 12.48
C THR A 439 -19.92 -4.34 13.65
N HIS A 440 -18.98 -5.19 14.07
CA HIS A 440 -19.19 -6.06 15.23
C HIS A 440 -19.37 -5.30 16.56
N GLY A 441 -18.88 -4.06 16.65
CA GLY A 441 -19.10 -3.18 17.81
C GLY A 441 -20.48 -2.48 17.80
N GLU A 442 -20.97 -2.08 16.63
CA GLU A 442 -22.24 -1.35 16.45
C GLU A 442 -23.30 -2.21 15.73
N ARG A 443 -23.38 -3.51 16.04
CA ARG A 443 -24.21 -4.52 15.34
C ARG A 443 -25.70 -4.20 15.17
N HIS A 444 -26.25 -3.27 15.95
CA HIS A 444 -27.65 -2.84 15.93
C HIS A 444 -27.87 -1.49 15.19
N ARG A 445 -26.81 -0.89 14.64
CA ARG A 445 -26.84 0.41 13.97
C ARG A 445 -26.27 0.25 12.55
N PRO A 446 -27.13 -0.03 11.54
CA PRO A 446 -26.69 -0.06 10.15
C PRO A 446 -26.11 1.31 9.76
N LYS A 447 -24.99 1.27 9.03
CA LYS A 447 -24.32 2.42 8.44
C LYS A 447 -24.50 2.35 6.93
N SER A 448 -25.13 3.35 6.36
CA SER A 448 -25.29 3.49 4.91
C SER A 448 -24.29 4.53 4.40
N VAL A 449 -23.54 4.17 3.37
CA VAL A 449 -22.48 4.98 2.74
C VAL A 449 -22.54 4.83 1.21
N LEU A 450 -21.95 5.76 0.47
CA LEU A 450 -21.92 5.69 -0.99
C LEU A 450 -20.69 4.95 -1.50
N LEU A 451 -20.89 3.76 -2.06
CA LEU A 451 -19.88 3.04 -2.82
C LEU A 451 -19.73 3.67 -4.21
N VAL A 452 -18.49 3.94 -4.61
CA VAL A 452 -18.14 4.28 -6.00
C VAL A 452 -17.50 3.06 -6.64
N VAL A 453 -18.09 2.56 -7.72
CA VAL A 453 -17.54 1.44 -8.49
C VAL A 453 -16.30 1.92 -9.26
N ASP A 454 -15.22 1.14 -9.24
CA ASP A 454 -13.95 1.41 -9.94
C ASP A 454 -14.19 1.83 -11.41
N ARG A 455 -13.47 2.85 -11.85
CA ARG A 455 -13.57 3.52 -13.16
C ARG A 455 -12.41 3.20 -14.08
N HIS A 456 -11.26 2.89 -13.51
CA HIS A 456 -9.95 2.97 -14.17
C HIS A 456 -9.23 1.63 -14.22
N ALA A 457 -9.87 0.55 -13.75
CA ALA A 457 -9.36 -0.82 -13.82
C ALA A 457 -7.94 -0.97 -13.25
N TRP A 458 -7.66 -0.28 -12.13
CA TRP A 458 -6.37 -0.33 -11.42
C TRP A 458 -6.06 -1.70 -10.80
N TYR A 459 -7.05 -2.59 -10.77
CA TYR A 459 -6.99 -3.94 -10.24
C TYR A 459 -7.43 -4.95 -11.31
N ALA A 460 -7.42 -6.25 -10.98
CA ALA A 460 -8.07 -7.23 -11.82
C ALA A 460 -9.60 -7.01 -11.88
N PRO A 461 -10.28 -7.49 -12.93
CA PRO A 461 -11.72 -7.76 -12.87
C PRO A 461 -12.05 -8.64 -11.64
N PRO A 462 -13.29 -8.64 -11.13
CA PRO A 462 -13.63 -9.40 -9.93
C PRO A 462 -13.32 -10.89 -10.09
N GLU A 463 -12.52 -11.44 -9.19
CA GLU A 463 -11.97 -12.81 -9.27
C GLU A 463 -12.46 -13.64 -8.08
N MET A 464 -12.95 -14.83 -8.37
CA MET A 464 -13.37 -15.83 -7.38
C MET A 464 -12.22 -16.81 -7.16
N TYR A 465 -11.74 -16.89 -5.94
CA TYR A 465 -10.76 -17.87 -5.48
C TYR A 465 -11.51 -18.99 -4.76
N CYS A 466 -11.37 -20.23 -5.24
CA CYS A 466 -11.94 -21.42 -4.60
C CYS A 466 -10.83 -22.40 -4.20
N ARG A 467 -10.83 -22.86 -2.95
CA ARG A 467 -9.91 -23.87 -2.45
C ARG A 467 -9.98 -25.17 -3.25
N ASP A 468 -8.84 -25.82 -3.43
CA ASP A 468 -8.72 -27.15 -4.02
C ASP A 468 -7.84 -28.04 -3.14
N ASP A 469 -8.49 -28.74 -2.20
CA ASP A 469 -7.83 -29.64 -1.25
C ASP A 469 -7.22 -30.89 -1.91
N SER A 470 -7.31 -31.07 -3.24
CA SER A 470 -6.56 -32.09 -3.98
C SER A 470 -5.19 -31.63 -4.49
N THR A 471 -4.97 -30.32 -4.62
CA THR A 471 -3.71 -29.70 -5.05
C THR A 471 -3.05 -28.84 -3.97
N GLY A 472 -3.79 -28.50 -2.90
CA GLY A 472 -3.39 -27.56 -1.87
C GLY A 472 -3.34 -26.10 -2.35
N LEU A 473 -3.80 -25.83 -3.58
CA LEU A 473 -3.86 -24.51 -4.19
C LEU A 473 -5.27 -23.93 -4.10
N TRP A 474 -5.42 -22.68 -4.52
CA TRP A 474 -6.72 -22.05 -4.74
C TRP A 474 -6.85 -21.75 -6.23
N ARG A 475 -7.91 -22.27 -6.85
CA ARG A 475 -8.23 -22.05 -8.26
C ARG A 475 -8.86 -20.68 -8.41
N ILE A 476 -8.33 -19.89 -9.34
CA ILE A 476 -8.77 -18.52 -9.62
C ILE A 476 -9.64 -18.54 -10.88
N ALA A 477 -10.80 -17.89 -10.83
CA ALA A 477 -11.71 -17.75 -11.97
C ALA A 477 -12.35 -16.35 -11.97
N GLN A 478 -12.84 -15.86 -13.11
CA GLN A 478 -13.61 -14.62 -13.14
C GLN A 478 -14.95 -14.82 -12.40
N ALA A 479 -15.24 -13.96 -11.42
CA ALA A 479 -16.47 -14.02 -10.63
C ALA A 479 -17.70 -13.48 -11.37
N LEU A 480 -17.47 -12.68 -12.42
CA LEU A 480 -18.50 -12.16 -13.31
C LEU A 480 -18.26 -12.67 -14.73
N PRO A 481 -19.31 -12.96 -15.52
CA PRO A 481 -19.15 -13.22 -16.94
C PRO A 481 -18.58 -11.97 -17.63
N ALA A 482 -17.64 -12.17 -18.55
CA ALA A 482 -17.12 -11.07 -19.37
C ALA A 482 -18.29 -10.32 -20.06
N PRO A 483 -18.26 -8.97 -20.11
CA PRO A 483 -19.32 -8.21 -20.74
C PRO A 483 -19.46 -8.65 -22.21
N PRO A 484 -20.68 -8.92 -22.71
CA PRO A 484 -20.87 -9.37 -24.08
C PRO A 484 -20.29 -8.33 -25.05
N PRO A 485 -19.62 -8.75 -26.13
CA PRO A 485 -19.12 -7.83 -27.14
C PRO A 485 -20.29 -6.98 -27.65
N SER A 486 -20.17 -5.65 -27.52
CA SER A 486 -21.29 -4.72 -27.60
C SER A 486 -22.13 -4.94 -28.86
N ALA A 487 -23.32 -5.52 -28.68
CA ALA A 487 -24.27 -5.69 -29.76
C ALA A 487 -24.71 -4.29 -30.22
N ALA A 488 -24.38 -3.94 -31.45
CA ALA A 488 -24.67 -2.62 -31.99
C ALA A 488 -26.18 -2.36 -31.96
N VAL A 489 -26.62 -1.46 -31.09
CA VAL A 489 -28.02 -1.03 -31.02
C VAL A 489 -28.34 -0.24 -32.28
N GLY A 490 -28.95 -0.91 -33.25
CA GLY A 490 -29.58 -0.26 -34.39
C GLY A 490 -30.67 0.67 -33.88
N GLY A 491 -30.43 1.97 -33.96
CA GLY A 491 -31.43 2.97 -33.59
C GLY A 491 -32.48 3.09 -34.68
N ASP A 492 -33.74 2.92 -34.30
CA ASP A 492 -34.89 3.34 -35.09
C ASP A 492 -35.67 4.39 -34.30
N ALA A 493 -36.08 5.48 -34.94
CA ALA A 493 -36.44 6.73 -34.25
C ALA A 493 -37.78 7.31 -34.73
N ALA A 494 -38.84 7.07 -33.96
CA ALA A 494 -40.16 7.67 -34.12
C ALA A 494 -40.94 7.59 -32.79
N ALA A 495 -41.87 8.50 -32.45
CA ALA A 495 -42.08 9.89 -32.86
C ALA A 495 -42.91 10.58 -31.75
N ALA A 496 -42.86 11.91 -31.62
CA ALA A 496 -43.55 12.61 -30.52
C ALA A 496 -44.96 13.08 -30.89
N GLY A 497 -45.91 12.90 -29.96
CA GLY A 497 -47.30 13.39 -30.02
C GLY A 497 -48.31 12.34 -29.52
N GLY A 498 -49.39 12.69 -28.82
CA GLY A 498 -49.80 14.01 -28.31
C GLY A 498 -51.26 14.02 -27.85
N ALA A 499 -51.66 15.09 -27.15
CA ALA A 499 -53.01 15.35 -26.61
C ALA A 499 -53.49 14.47 -25.44
N ALA A 500 -54.59 14.90 -24.81
CA ALA A 500 -55.20 14.36 -23.61
C ALA A 500 -56.74 14.41 -23.71
N ASP A 501 -57.46 13.75 -22.81
CA ASP A 501 -58.56 14.38 -22.04
C ASP A 501 -58.93 13.55 -20.78
N GLY A 502 -59.84 14.05 -19.93
CA GLY A 502 -60.27 13.42 -18.67
C GLY A 502 -61.46 12.43 -18.79
N ALA A 503 -62.32 12.20 -17.77
CA ALA A 503 -62.38 12.71 -16.39
C ALA A 503 -63.30 11.84 -15.49
N ALA A 504 -63.34 12.11 -14.17
CA ALA A 504 -64.22 11.54 -13.12
C ALA A 504 -64.05 10.04 -12.79
N GLY A 505 -64.32 9.52 -11.57
CA GLY A 505 -64.79 10.11 -10.28
C GLY A 505 -65.46 9.00 -9.44
N ALA A 506 -65.62 9.02 -8.10
CA ALA A 506 -65.18 9.89 -7.00
C ALA A 506 -64.90 8.99 -5.75
N GLY A 507 -64.14 9.40 -4.72
CA GLY A 507 -64.68 10.01 -3.47
C GLY A 507 -65.08 8.95 -2.41
N GLU A 508 -65.03 9.12 -1.09
CA GLU A 508 -64.46 10.10 -0.12
C GLU A 508 -64.25 9.32 1.22
N GLY A 509 -63.52 9.74 2.26
CA GLY A 509 -62.68 10.92 2.51
C GLY A 509 -62.49 11.13 4.04
N GLU A 510 -61.26 11.20 4.55
CA GLU A 510 -60.94 11.34 5.99
C GLU A 510 -60.28 12.71 6.32
N LYS A 511 -60.30 13.15 7.59
CA LYS A 511 -60.02 14.56 7.98
C LYS A 511 -59.33 14.73 9.36
N GLN A 512 -58.33 15.62 9.39
CA GLN A 512 -57.94 16.61 10.45
C GLN A 512 -57.61 16.06 11.86
N GLU A 513 -56.43 16.35 12.45
CA GLU A 513 -56.09 17.48 13.38
C GLU A 513 -56.83 17.38 14.76
N GLU A 514 -56.32 17.78 15.93
CA GLU A 514 -55.29 18.77 16.31
C GLU A 514 -54.83 18.59 17.79
N GLY A 515 -53.62 19.08 18.18
CA GLY A 515 -53.22 19.40 19.59
C GLY A 515 -52.97 18.25 20.61
N GLY A 516 -52.32 18.46 21.79
CA GLY A 516 -51.55 19.64 22.24
C GLY A 516 -51.14 19.71 23.74
N SER A 517 -49.92 19.27 24.10
CA SER A 517 -48.95 19.87 25.09
C SER A 517 -49.23 20.09 26.61
N LYS A 518 -48.14 19.98 27.44
CA LYS A 518 -47.86 20.59 28.78
C LYS A 518 -48.63 20.06 30.04
N GLU A 519 -48.23 20.20 31.33
CA GLU A 519 -46.99 20.51 32.13
C GLU A 519 -47.26 20.14 33.64
N GLY A 520 -46.38 20.17 34.66
CA GLY A 520 -44.93 20.49 34.83
C GLY A 520 -44.50 20.61 36.33
N GLY A 521 -43.19 20.63 36.67
CA GLY A 521 -42.61 20.79 38.04
C GLY A 521 -42.35 19.47 38.83
N GLU A 522 -41.75 19.39 40.04
CA GLU A 522 -40.88 20.24 40.92
C GLU A 522 -40.50 19.38 42.19
N ASN A 523 -39.47 19.58 43.06
CA ASN A 523 -38.17 20.30 43.09
C ASN A 523 -37.33 19.89 44.36
N GLY A 524 -36.00 20.10 44.39
CA GLY A 524 -35.07 19.97 45.56
C GLY A 524 -34.55 18.55 45.93
N GLY A 525 -33.40 18.34 46.60
CA GLY A 525 -32.31 19.23 47.05
C GLY A 525 -31.25 18.52 47.96
N GLU A 526 -30.05 19.13 48.16
CA GLU A 526 -28.98 18.79 49.14
C GLU A 526 -28.17 17.45 49.00
N GLN A 527 -26.97 17.22 49.58
CA GLN A 527 -25.75 18.03 49.86
C GLN A 527 -24.56 17.11 50.36
N GLN A 528 -23.30 17.60 50.31
CA GLN A 528 -22.08 17.20 51.08
C GLN A 528 -21.01 16.23 50.50
N ARG A 529 -19.73 16.65 50.64
CA ARG A 529 -18.44 15.95 50.98
C ARG A 529 -18.05 14.60 50.32
N GLY A 530 -16.78 14.28 50.04
CA GLY A 530 -15.50 15.01 50.19
C GLY A 530 -14.36 14.16 50.82
N GLU A 531 -13.10 14.39 50.42
CA GLU A 531 -11.82 13.78 50.92
C GLU A 531 -11.38 12.39 50.36
N LYS A 532 -10.10 11.98 50.30
CA LYS A 532 -8.80 12.66 49.92
C LYS A 532 -7.62 11.64 49.95
N ARG A 533 -6.68 11.73 48.96
CA ARG A 533 -5.27 11.21 48.99
C ARG A 533 -5.16 9.66 49.09
N GLY A 534 -4.06 8.95 48.76
CA GLY A 534 -2.64 9.26 48.48
C GLY A 534 -1.74 8.39 49.39
N ARG A 535 -0.54 7.90 49.03
CA ARG A 535 0.41 8.23 47.94
C ARG A 535 1.55 7.18 47.82
N GLY A 536 2.04 6.92 46.61
CA GLY A 536 3.44 6.57 46.27
C GLY A 536 3.95 5.13 46.54
N GLU A 537 5.19 4.74 46.21
CA GLU A 537 6.19 5.23 45.20
C GLU A 537 7.39 4.23 45.17
N GLU A 538 8.45 4.48 44.36
CA GLU A 538 9.72 3.71 44.22
C GLU A 538 9.68 2.33 43.49
N GLY A 539 10.66 1.92 42.65
CA GLY A 539 11.79 2.66 42.05
C GLY A 539 12.92 1.74 41.48
N GLU A 540 13.31 1.94 40.19
CA GLU A 540 14.58 1.59 39.48
C GLU A 540 15.18 0.14 39.61
N GLY A 541 15.97 -0.46 38.70
CA GLY A 541 16.59 -0.19 37.38
C GLY A 541 17.49 -1.41 37.01
N GLY A 542 18.14 -1.61 35.84
CA GLY A 542 18.21 -0.89 34.56
C GLY A 542 19.22 -1.56 33.57
N GLU A 543 19.14 -1.24 32.28
CA GLU A 543 20.11 -1.46 31.16
C GLU A 543 20.61 -2.86 30.70
N GLY A 544 20.79 -3.00 29.36
CA GLY A 544 21.97 -3.71 28.80
C GLY A 544 21.78 -4.79 27.70
N GLY A 545 21.48 -4.44 26.43
CA GLY A 545 21.70 -5.38 25.30
C GLY A 545 20.91 -5.15 24.00
N LYS A 546 21.44 -4.34 23.06
CA LYS A 546 20.78 -4.06 21.77
C LYS A 546 20.93 -5.21 20.75
N LYS A 547 19.89 -6.05 20.58
CA LYS A 547 19.59 -6.71 19.29
C LYS A 547 18.56 -5.88 18.53
N CYS A 548 18.88 -5.44 17.31
CA CYS A 548 17.96 -4.63 16.50
C CYS A 548 16.93 -5.56 15.82
N LYS A 549 15.71 -5.57 16.34
CA LYS A 549 14.57 -6.34 15.82
C LYS A 549 13.61 -5.34 15.18
N VAL A 550 13.40 -5.43 13.87
CA VAL A 550 12.31 -4.70 13.20
C VAL A 550 11.04 -5.48 13.50
N GLU A 551 10.37 -5.10 14.59
CA GLU A 551 9.01 -5.55 14.84
C GLU A 551 8.07 -4.70 13.98
N GLU A 552 7.25 -5.33 13.16
CA GLU A 552 6.08 -4.66 12.59
C GLU A 552 5.21 -4.21 13.77
N THR A 553 5.13 -2.90 13.99
CA THR A 553 4.17 -2.34 14.93
C THR A 553 2.79 -2.60 14.36
N VAL A 554 2.15 -3.68 14.81
CA VAL A 554 0.70 -3.81 14.69
C VAL A 554 0.14 -2.63 15.46
N ILE A 555 -0.32 -1.62 14.72
CA ILE A 555 -1.17 -0.58 15.26
C ILE A 555 -2.46 -1.30 15.67
N SER A 556 -2.53 -1.68 16.94
CA SER A 556 -3.81 -1.73 17.63
C SER A 556 -4.35 -0.31 17.62
N ASP A 557 -5.55 -0.10 17.07
CA ASP A 557 -6.30 1.14 17.24
C ASP A 557 -6.73 1.28 18.71
N GLY A 558 -5.76 1.59 19.57
CA GLY A 558 -5.95 2.07 20.93
C GLY A 558 -5.97 3.59 20.89
N ASP A 559 -7.16 4.14 20.65
CA ASP A 559 -7.51 5.54 20.85
C ASP A 559 -6.46 6.57 20.38
N VAL A 560 -6.24 6.65 19.07
CA VAL A 560 -6.11 7.99 18.48
C VAL A 560 -7.40 8.72 18.87
N PRO A 561 -7.35 9.86 19.59
CA PRO A 561 -8.56 10.50 20.06
C PRO A 561 -9.36 11.00 18.86
N HIS A 562 -10.41 10.25 18.51
CA HIS A 562 -11.64 10.87 18.05
C HIS A 562 -11.97 11.94 19.09
N ALA A 563 -11.87 13.21 18.67
CA ALA A 563 -12.39 14.33 19.44
C ALA A 563 -13.92 14.24 19.43
N ALA A 564 -14.46 13.29 20.19
CA ALA A 564 -15.79 13.37 20.74
C ALA A 564 -15.80 14.66 21.57
N ALA A 565 -16.40 15.71 20.99
CA ALA A 565 -16.65 16.95 21.70
C ALA A 565 -17.76 16.68 22.72
N ASP A 566 -17.36 16.13 23.88
CA ASP A 566 -18.25 15.93 25.01
C ASP A 566 -18.90 17.25 25.38
N ALA A 567 -20.22 17.22 25.58
CA ALA A 567 -21.03 18.40 25.86
C ALA A 567 -20.89 18.84 27.34
N ALA A 568 -19.64 19.08 27.77
CA ALA A 568 -19.31 19.68 29.05
C ALA A 568 -19.53 21.20 28.97
N ALA A 569 -20.61 21.69 29.55
CA ALA A 569 -20.88 23.12 29.63
C ALA A 569 -19.92 23.80 30.62
N ASP A 570 -19.28 24.88 30.18
CA ASP A 570 -18.68 25.88 31.07
C ASP A 570 -19.13 27.29 30.66
N GLY A 571 -19.34 28.15 31.64
CA GLY A 571 -20.16 29.36 31.52
C GLY A 571 -19.40 30.60 31.10
N ALA A 572 -19.32 30.85 29.79
CA ALA A 572 -18.98 32.17 29.25
C ALA A 572 -20.22 32.80 28.57
N GLU A 573 -20.47 34.09 28.82
CA GLU A 573 -21.71 34.75 28.40
C GLU A 573 -21.93 34.70 26.88
N ALA A 574 -23.07 34.14 26.47
CA ALA A 574 -23.48 34.05 25.07
C ALA A 574 -23.90 35.43 24.52
N SER A 575 -22.92 36.28 24.23
CA SER A 575 -23.14 37.48 23.41
C SER A 575 -23.54 37.05 21.99
N ALA A 576 -24.84 36.99 21.76
CA ALA A 576 -25.40 36.66 20.45
C ALA A 576 -25.03 37.76 19.44
N LYS A 577 -23.91 37.56 18.74
CA LYS A 577 -23.59 38.38 17.56
C LYS A 577 -24.68 38.16 16.51
N PRO A 578 -25.22 39.23 15.91
CA PRO A 578 -26.17 39.08 14.81
C PRO A 578 -25.50 38.39 13.62
N ALA A 579 -26.31 37.86 12.70
CA ALA A 579 -25.83 37.33 11.43
C ALA A 579 -24.96 38.39 10.73
N GLY A 580 -23.65 38.13 10.70
CA GLY A 580 -22.68 39.07 10.16
C GLY A 580 -22.85 39.19 8.65
N THR A 581 -22.75 40.42 8.14
CA THR A 581 -22.50 40.63 6.72
C THR A 581 -21.25 39.87 6.31
N SER A 582 -21.36 38.98 5.33
CA SER A 582 -20.19 38.37 4.69
C SER A 582 -19.27 39.46 4.16
N SER A 583 -17.96 39.21 4.19
CA SER A 583 -17.02 40.15 3.60
C SER A 583 -17.24 40.21 2.08
N LEU A 584 -17.01 41.38 1.48
CA LEU A 584 -17.11 41.55 0.02
C LEU A 584 -16.16 40.58 -0.73
N VAL A 585 -15.08 40.17 -0.06
CA VAL A 585 -14.09 39.22 -0.57
C VAL A 585 -14.59 37.78 -0.48
N GLU A 586 -15.29 37.40 0.59
CA GLU A 586 -15.92 36.07 0.73
C GLU A 586 -16.95 35.84 -0.38
N SER A 587 -17.89 36.77 -0.54
CA SER A 587 -18.96 36.66 -1.55
C SER A 587 -18.46 36.82 -3.00
N ALA A 588 -17.25 37.36 -3.19
CA ALA A 588 -16.59 37.42 -4.50
C ALA A 588 -15.91 36.10 -4.89
N LEU A 589 -15.48 35.30 -3.90
CA LEU A 589 -14.71 34.06 -4.11
C LEU A 589 -15.52 32.78 -3.89
N GLU A 590 -16.63 32.83 -3.16
CA GLU A 590 -17.59 31.72 -2.98
C GLU A 590 -17.98 31.02 -4.31
N PRO A 591 -18.27 31.73 -5.43
CA PRO A 591 -18.50 31.12 -6.75
C PRO A 591 -17.35 30.27 -7.30
N ALA A 592 -16.12 30.46 -6.81
CA ALA A 592 -14.90 29.86 -7.32
C ALA A 592 -14.26 28.83 -6.37
N PHE A 593 -14.73 28.68 -5.14
CA PHE A 593 -14.16 27.71 -4.20
C PHE A 593 -14.71 26.29 -4.39
N VAL A 594 -13.80 25.33 -4.35
CA VAL A 594 -14.09 23.89 -4.46
C VAL A 594 -13.38 23.16 -3.34
N MET A 595 -14.09 22.31 -2.61
CA MET A 595 -13.49 21.34 -1.72
C MET A 595 -13.17 20.07 -2.51
N MET A 596 -11.96 19.53 -2.32
CA MET A 596 -11.47 18.40 -3.10
C MET A 596 -11.00 17.24 -2.22
N GLU A 597 -11.47 16.04 -2.56
CA GLU A 597 -11.02 14.77 -1.99
C GLU A 597 -10.25 13.98 -3.06
N VAL A 598 -9.08 13.47 -2.71
CA VAL A 598 -8.18 12.72 -3.62
C VAL A 598 -7.91 11.35 -3.02
N HIS A 599 -8.17 10.29 -3.77
CA HIS A 599 -7.89 8.92 -3.35
C HIS A 599 -6.86 8.26 -4.27
N VAL A 600 -5.75 7.78 -3.71
CA VAL A 600 -4.67 7.10 -4.44
C VAL A 600 -4.79 5.59 -4.20
N PRO A 601 -5.01 4.77 -5.25
CA PRO A 601 -5.19 3.33 -5.06
C PRO A 601 -3.92 2.61 -4.58
N SER A 602 -4.10 1.60 -3.74
CA SER A 602 -3.00 0.87 -3.10
C SER A 602 -2.09 0.12 -4.07
N SER A 603 -2.60 -0.25 -5.26
CA SER A 603 -1.84 -0.87 -6.35
C SER A 603 -0.91 0.11 -7.10
N VAL A 604 -0.98 1.41 -6.81
CA VAL A 604 -0.27 2.49 -7.52
C VAL A 604 0.19 3.63 -6.59
N MET A 605 0.55 3.32 -5.34
CA MET A 605 1.28 4.26 -4.47
C MET A 605 2.74 4.42 -4.95
N VAL A 606 2.91 5.19 -6.03
CA VAL A 606 4.17 5.54 -6.70
C VAL A 606 4.73 6.89 -6.22
N ASP A 607 5.88 7.29 -6.77
CA ASP A 607 6.50 8.62 -6.60
C ASP A 607 6.73 9.08 -5.13
N GLY A 608 6.77 8.13 -4.19
CA GLY A 608 6.95 8.40 -2.75
C GLY A 608 5.68 8.85 -2.02
N VAL A 609 4.49 8.59 -2.58
CA VAL A 609 3.20 8.90 -1.93
C VAL A 609 3.05 8.16 -0.60
N HIS A 610 2.80 8.91 0.47
CA HIS A 610 2.72 8.39 1.85
C HIS A 610 1.31 8.05 2.35
N ALA A 611 0.25 8.43 1.62
CA ALA A 611 -1.13 8.31 2.07
C ALA A 611 -2.04 7.94 0.90
N GLN A 612 -3.14 7.24 1.17
CA GLN A 612 -4.16 6.89 0.16
C GLN A 612 -5.29 7.92 0.06
N HIS A 613 -5.34 8.91 0.94
CA HIS A 613 -6.37 9.95 0.97
C HIS A 613 -5.75 11.32 1.27
N PHE A 614 -6.14 12.34 0.51
CA PHE A 614 -5.78 13.74 0.71
C PHE A 614 -7.02 14.62 0.56
N PHE A 615 -7.02 15.77 1.25
CA PHE A 615 -8.13 16.71 1.31
C PHE A 615 -7.58 18.13 1.19
N GLY A 616 -8.23 19.03 0.44
CA GLY A 616 -7.75 20.40 0.29
C GLY A 616 -8.70 21.35 -0.44
N THR A 617 -8.45 22.65 -0.26
CA THR A 617 -9.17 23.73 -0.95
C THR A 617 -8.59 23.97 -2.34
N ALA A 618 -9.43 23.90 -3.36
CA ALA A 618 -9.11 24.23 -4.75
C ALA A 618 -9.90 25.47 -5.23
N LEU A 619 -9.45 26.06 -6.33
CA LEU A 619 -9.99 27.30 -6.89
C LEU A 619 -10.30 27.14 -8.39
N VAL A 620 -11.53 27.43 -8.82
CA VAL A 620 -11.90 27.49 -10.24
C VAL A 620 -11.15 28.63 -10.91
N VAL A 621 -10.38 28.29 -11.96
CA VAL A 621 -9.61 29.26 -12.75
C VAL A 621 -10.11 29.38 -14.19
N HIS A 622 -10.88 28.40 -14.66
CA HIS A 622 -11.57 28.44 -15.95
C HIS A 622 -12.90 27.69 -15.84
N HIS A 623 -13.97 28.25 -16.38
CA HIS A 623 -15.29 27.60 -16.45
C HIS A 623 -16.03 28.07 -17.70
N THR A 624 -16.33 27.13 -18.58
CA THR A 624 -17.13 27.29 -19.81
C THR A 624 -18.09 26.11 -19.91
N PRO A 625 -19.07 26.09 -20.83
CA PRO A 625 -19.92 24.91 -21.04
C PRO A 625 -19.20 23.68 -21.63
N GLN A 626 -17.87 23.73 -21.82
CA GLN A 626 -17.06 22.65 -22.41
C GLN A 626 -15.88 22.23 -21.52
N LEU A 627 -15.31 23.15 -20.74
CA LEU A 627 -14.18 22.89 -19.86
C LEU A 627 -14.32 23.64 -18.53
N GLY A 628 -14.21 22.90 -17.44
CA GLY A 628 -13.87 23.43 -16.12
C GLY A 628 -12.42 23.09 -15.78
N LEU A 629 -11.66 24.05 -15.23
CA LEU A 629 -10.35 23.83 -14.63
C LEU A 629 -10.32 24.45 -13.23
N ILE A 630 -9.78 23.69 -12.28
CA ILE A 630 -9.39 24.19 -10.96
C ILE A 630 -7.87 24.14 -10.81
N VAL A 631 -7.32 25.05 -10.00
CA VAL A 631 -5.95 24.95 -9.47
C VAL A 631 -6.00 24.58 -7.98
N VAL A 632 -5.01 23.80 -7.56
CA VAL A 632 -4.83 23.33 -6.18
C VAL A 632 -3.34 23.11 -5.91
N ASP A 633 -2.93 22.93 -4.66
CA ASP A 633 -1.53 22.59 -4.36
C ASP A 633 -1.18 21.13 -4.72
N ARG A 634 0.10 20.90 -5.03
CA ARG A 634 0.60 19.57 -5.42
C ARG A 634 0.85 18.66 -4.22
N ASN A 635 0.82 19.16 -2.99
CA ASN A 635 0.90 18.33 -1.79
C ASN A 635 -0.43 17.58 -1.56
N THR A 636 -1.57 18.17 -1.97
CA THR A 636 -2.87 17.49 -2.05
C THR A 636 -2.97 16.57 -3.27
N VAL A 637 -2.58 17.00 -4.48
CA VAL A 637 -2.56 16.14 -5.69
C VAL A 637 -1.13 15.66 -5.98
N ALA A 638 -0.67 14.69 -5.19
CA ALA A 638 0.73 14.24 -5.24
C ALA A 638 1.10 13.50 -6.55
N VAL A 639 0.16 12.73 -7.12
CA VAL A 639 0.31 11.88 -8.31
C VAL A 639 -0.90 11.98 -9.24
N SER A 640 -0.73 11.54 -10.48
CA SER A 640 -1.79 11.48 -11.51
C SER A 640 -2.67 10.23 -11.42
N VAL A 641 -2.30 9.26 -10.58
CA VAL A 641 -3.03 7.99 -10.39
C VAL A 641 -3.97 8.10 -9.19
N SER A 642 -5.11 8.76 -9.38
CA SER A 642 -6.08 9.01 -8.30
C SER A 642 -7.51 9.21 -8.81
N ASP A 643 -8.50 8.75 -8.04
CA ASP A 643 -9.84 9.34 -8.10
C ASP A 643 -9.78 10.74 -7.48
N ILE A 644 -10.47 11.71 -8.09
CA ILE A 644 -10.72 13.02 -7.48
C ILE A 644 -12.23 13.29 -7.43
N MET A 645 -12.72 13.77 -6.30
CA MET A 645 -14.08 14.30 -6.14
C MET A 645 -14.03 15.78 -5.78
N LEU A 646 -14.96 16.55 -6.36
CA LEU A 646 -15.04 17.99 -6.29
C LEU A 646 -16.42 18.42 -5.79
N SER A 647 -16.48 19.04 -4.61
CA SER A 647 -17.69 19.64 -4.04
C SER A 647 -17.60 21.16 -4.11
N PHE A 648 -18.52 21.81 -4.82
CA PHE A 648 -18.46 23.24 -5.09
C PHE A 648 -19.12 24.04 -3.95
N SER A 649 -18.46 25.11 -3.47
CA SER A 649 -18.92 25.89 -2.31
C SER A 649 -20.24 26.63 -2.61
N ALA A 650 -20.33 27.30 -3.76
CA ALA A 650 -21.55 28.01 -4.19
C ALA A 650 -22.75 27.12 -4.57
N TYR A 651 -22.55 25.80 -4.71
CA TYR A 651 -23.65 24.85 -4.88
C TYR A 651 -23.14 23.43 -4.53
N PRO A 652 -23.67 22.76 -3.48
CA PRO A 652 -23.13 21.49 -2.97
C PRO A 652 -23.52 20.31 -3.89
N VAL A 653 -22.92 20.27 -5.08
CA VAL A 653 -22.92 19.16 -6.02
C VAL A 653 -21.52 18.56 -6.09
N GLU A 654 -21.47 17.23 -6.09
CA GLU A 654 -20.23 16.46 -6.18
C GLU A 654 -20.03 15.90 -7.59
N VAL A 655 -18.98 16.35 -8.28
CA VAL A 655 -18.58 15.82 -9.60
C VAL A 655 -17.16 15.24 -9.55
N PRO A 656 -16.84 14.24 -10.41
CA PRO A 656 -15.48 13.74 -10.53
C PRO A 656 -14.55 14.77 -11.17
N GLY A 657 -13.26 14.72 -10.81
CA GLY A 657 -12.19 15.46 -11.46
C GLY A 657 -11.13 14.55 -12.08
N GLU A 658 -10.43 15.06 -13.10
CA GLU A 658 -9.34 14.37 -13.81
C GLU A 658 -8.05 15.20 -13.72
N VAL A 659 -6.91 14.58 -13.39
CA VAL A 659 -5.62 15.29 -13.29
C VAL A 659 -5.13 15.68 -14.69
N VAL A 660 -4.91 16.98 -14.91
CA VAL A 660 -4.44 17.53 -16.20
C VAL A 660 -2.93 17.79 -16.16
N PHE A 661 -2.41 18.28 -15.04
CA PHE A 661 -1.02 18.71 -14.92
C PHE A 661 -0.58 18.81 -13.46
N LEU A 662 0.59 18.27 -13.14
CA LEU A 662 1.31 18.47 -11.88
C LEU A 662 2.61 19.24 -12.18
N HIS A 663 2.82 20.43 -11.62
CA HIS A 663 4.04 21.18 -11.95
C HIS A 663 5.28 20.44 -11.42
N PRO A 664 6.31 20.18 -12.25
CA PRO A 664 7.41 19.27 -11.89
C PRO A 664 8.22 19.76 -10.68
N VAL A 665 8.35 21.08 -10.51
CA VAL A 665 9.17 21.72 -9.46
C VAL A 665 8.42 22.69 -8.53
N HIS A 666 7.17 23.03 -8.83
CA HIS A 666 6.37 23.99 -8.04
C HIS A 666 5.14 23.32 -7.46
N ASN A 667 4.68 23.84 -6.33
CA ASN A 667 3.65 23.19 -5.53
C ASN A 667 2.22 23.46 -6.01
N PHE A 668 1.94 23.29 -7.30
CA PHE A 668 0.57 23.38 -7.83
C PHE A 668 0.26 22.32 -8.90
N ALA A 669 -1.02 22.03 -9.02
CA ALA A 669 -1.61 21.11 -9.97
C ALA A 669 -2.89 21.71 -10.59
N PHE A 670 -3.22 21.27 -11.80
CA PHE A 670 -4.51 21.53 -12.45
C PHE A 670 -5.32 20.25 -12.57
N VAL A 671 -6.60 20.36 -12.27
CA VAL A 671 -7.60 19.28 -12.39
C VAL A 671 -8.74 19.80 -13.27
N ALA A 672 -9.17 18.99 -14.23
CA ALA A 672 -10.35 19.26 -15.07
C ALA A 672 -11.60 18.67 -14.43
N TYR A 673 -12.76 19.25 -14.77
CA TYR A 673 -14.07 18.68 -14.50
C TYR A 673 -15.02 18.91 -15.68
N ASP A 674 -16.03 18.04 -15.81
CA ASP A 674 -17.11 18.20 -16.79
C ASP A 674 -18.17 19.18 -16.25
N PRO A 675 -18.34 20.38 -16.86
CA PRO A 675 -19.32 21.37 -16.43
C PRO A 675 -20.77 20.89 -16.61
N SER A 676 -21.02 19.92 -17.49
CA SER A 676 -22.35 19.35 -17.70
C SER A 676 -22.79 18.44 -16.55
N ALA A 677 -21.85 17.80 -15.85
CA ALA A 677 -22.11 16.96 -14.68
C ALA A 677 -22.60 17.76 -13.45
N LEU A 678 -22.36 19.08 -13.40
CA LEU A 678 -22.88 19.97 -12.35
C LEU A 678 -24.41 20.15 -12.43
N GLY A 679 -24.99 20.01 -13.62
CA GLY A 679 -26.38 20.42 -13.90
C GLY A 679 -26.55 21.95 -14.00
N ALA A 680 -27.66 22.38 -14.62
CA ALA A 680 -27.82 23.76 -15.07
C ALA A 680 -27.80 24.83 -13.96
N ALA A 681 -28.28 24.52 -12.75
CA ALA A 681 -28.31 25.46 -11.63
C ALA A 681 -26.91 25.71 -11.07
N ALA A 682 -26.16 24.65 -10.77
CA ALA A 682 -24.79 24.76 -10.27
C ALA A 682 -23.84 25.34 -11.33
N ALA A 683 -23.97 24.94 -12.59
CA ALA A 683 -23.16 25.48 -13.69
C ALA A 683 -23.35 27.00 -13.91
N ALA A 684 -24.46 27.59 -13.45
CA ALA A 684 -24.71 29.04 -13.46
C ALA A 684 -24.25 29.76 -12.17
N ALA A 685 -24.14 29.04 -11.05
CA ALA A 685 -23.62 29.55 -9.79
C ALA A 685 -22.07 29.61 -9.78
N VAL A 686 -21.43 28.56 -10.30
CA VAL A 686 -19.97 28.43 -10.39
C VAL A 686 -19.37 29.44 -11.36
N LYS A 687 -18.29 30.12 -10.95
CA LYS A 687 -17.57 31.14 -11.75
C LYS A 687 -16.06 31.05 -11.48
N PRO A 688 -15.19 31.36 -12.46
CA PRO A 688 -13.75 31.39 -12.24
C PRO A 688 -13.35 32.61 -11.40
N ALA A 689 -12.33 32.46 -10.56
CA ALA A 689 -11.75 33.55 -9.79
C ALA A 689 -10.96 34.52 -10.68
N THR A 690 -11.00 35.82 -10.35
CA THR A 690 -10.21 36.84 -11.04
C THR A 690 -8.74 36.74 -10.60
N LEU A 691 -7.88 36.17 -11.45
CA LEU A 691 -6.44 36.07 -11.18
C LEU A 691 -5.73 37.39 -11.52
N LYS A 692 -4.82 37.85 -10.64
CA LYS A 692 -4.14 39.15 -10.77
C LYS A 692 -2.62 39.00 -10.53
N PRO A 693 -1.88 38.50 -11.54
CA PRO A 693 -0.45 38.24 -11.43
C PRO A 693 0.42 39.51 -11.39
N SER A 694 -0.10 40.64 -11.88
CA SER A 694 0.59 41.93 -11.96
C SER A 694 -0.23 43.07 -11.33
N PRO A 695 0.41 44.02 -10.61
CA PRO A 695 1.80 43.98 -10.16
C PRO A 695 2.05 42.87 -9.12
N PRO A 696 3.31 42.46 -8.89
CA PRO A 696 3.67 41.57 -7.79
C PRO A 696 3.21 42.08 -6.42
N LEU A 697 3.16 41.18 -5.43
CA LEU A 697 2.96 41.57 -4.04
C LEU A 697 4.22 42.23 -3.47
N HIS A 698 4.04 43.24 -2.63
CA HIS A 698 5.13 43.93 -1.94
C HIS A 698 5.00 43.75 -0.42
N ARG A 699 6.11 43.91 0.31
CA ARG A 699 6.09 43.91 1.78
C ARG A 699 5.28 45.11 2.28
N GLY A 700 4.26 44.85 3.08
CA GLY A 700 3.29 45.86 3.53
C GLY A 700 1.98 45.88 2.74
N ASP A 701 1.86 45.11 1.64
CA ASP A 701 0.58 44.94 0.95
C ASP A 701 -0.45 44.29 1.89
N ARG A 702 -1.64 44.87 1.95
CA ARG A 702 -2.81 44.26 2.59
C ARG A 702 -3.36 43.15 1.70
N VAL A 703 -3.67 42.02 2.33
CA VAL A 703 -4.29 40.86 1.69
C VAL A 703 -5.35 40.26 2.61
N HIS A 704 -6.27 39.51 2.03
CA HIS A 704 -7.16 38.62 2.77
C HIS A 704 -6.74 37.19 2.48
N LEU A 705 -6.43 36.43 3.52
CA LEU A 705 -6.34 34.97 3.44
C LEU A 705 -7.78 34.43 3.46
N VAL A 706 -8.17 33.72 2.42
CA VAL A 706 -9.54 33.22 2.22
C VAL A 706 -9.50 31.75 1.86
N GLY A 707 -10.37 30.94 2.45
CA GLY A 707 -10.46 29.50 2.18
C GLY A 707 -11.72 28.88 2.76
N LEU A 708 -11.85 27.57 2.63
CA LEU A 708 -13.01 26.82 3.10
C LEU A 708 -12.81 26.27 4.52
N SER A 709 -13.87 26.35 5.32
CA SER A 709 -13.99 25.60 6.57
C SER A 709 -14.29 24.11 6.30
N ARG A 710 -14.22 23.28 7.35
CA ARG A 710 -14.68 21.87 7.28
C ARG A 710 -16.18 21.73 6.95
N SER A 711 -16.98 22.79 7.08
CA SER A 711 -18.40 22.82 6.68
C SER A 711 -18.63 23.43 5.30
N GLN A 712 -17.59 23.50 4.46
CA GLN A 712 -17.57 24.13 3.12
C GLN A 712 -17.98 25.62 3.08
N ALA A 713 -18.04 26.28 4.23
CA ALA A 713 -18.29 27.72 4.32
C ALA A 713 -17.01 28.51 4.04
N VAL A 714 -17.09 29.57 3.23
CA VAL A 714 -15.96 30.47 2.97
C VAL A 714 -15.67 31.29 4.21
N THR A 715 -14.39 31.42 4.56
CA THR A 715 -13.92 32.23 5.69
C THR A 715 -12.72 33.07 5.28
N SER A 716 -12.73 34.36 5.63
CA SER A 716 -11.64 35.30 5.35
C SER A 716 -10.98 35.86 6.63
N ARG A 717 -9.69 36.21 6.51
CA ARG A 717 -8.92 36.94 7.53
C ARG A 717 -8.00 37.95 6.85
N GLN A 718 -8.11 39.23 7.22
CA GLN A 718 -7.17 40.25 6.77
C GLN A 718 -5.79 40.05 7.42
N SER A 719 -4.74 40.19 6.63
CA SER A 719 -3.33 40.08 7.02
C SER A 719 -2.47 41.02 6.15
N VAL A 720 -1.19 41.17 6.50
CA VAL A 720 -0.21 41.96 5.74
C VAL A 720 0.94 41.08 5.26
N VAL A 721 1.38 41.28 4.01
CA VAL A 721 2.54 40.57 3.44
C VAL A 721 3.82 40.97 4.18
N THR A 722 4.44 40.02 4.88
CA THR A 722 5.68 40.21 5.64
C THR A 722 6.91 40.01 4.77
N ASN A 723 6.85 39.05 3.83
CA ASN A 723 7.90 38.77 2.86
C ASN A 723 7.29 38.27 1.54
N PRO A 724 7.32 39.04 0.44
CA PRO A 724 6.76 38.60 -0.84
C PRO A 724 7.63 37.60 -1.60
N THR A 725 8.89 37.42 -1.19
CA THR A 725 9.89 36.60 -1.88
C THR A 725 10.74 35.82 -0.88
N ALA A 726 10.09 35.08 0.02
CA ALA A 726 10.75 34.14 0.92
C ALA A 726 11.18 32.90 0.12
N THR A 727 12.46 32.56 0.11
CA THR A 727 12.91 31.33 -0.55
C THR A 727 12.45 30.10 0.23
N LEU A 728 11.68 29.25 -0.43
CA LEU A 728 11.20 27.99 0.13
C LEU A 728 12.36 27.00 0.31
N THR A 729 12.47 26.40 1.50
CA THR A 729 13.47 25.36 1.79
C THR A 729 12.79 24.10 2.34
N VAL A 730 12.43 23.19 1.44
CA VAL A 730 12.04 21.81 1.79
C VAL A 730 13.21 20.88 1.47
N GLY A 731 13.65 20.06 2.41
CA GLY A 731 14.72 19.08 2.20
C GLY A 731 14.22 17.70 1.75
N ALA A 732 15.14 16.74 1.64
CA ALA A 732 14.80 15.37 1.30
C ALA A 732 14.25 14.60 2.53
N ALA A 733 13.24 13.77 2.31
CA ALA A 733 12.78 12.76 3.26
C ALA A 733 13.50 11.41 3.00
N ASP A 734 13.53 10.53 4.00
CA ASP A 734 14.20 9.22 3.92
C ASP A 734 13.67 8.34 2.76
N CYS A 735 12.37 8.43 2.48
CA CYS A 735 11.77 7.98 1.23
C CYS A 735 11.67 9.17 0.26
N PRO A 736 12.37 9.17 -0.89
CA PRO A 736 12.27 10.27 -1.85
C PRO A 736 10.84 10.42 -2.37
N ARG A 737 10.29 11.63 -2.21
CA ARG A 737 8.93 12.01 -2.62
C ARG A 737 8.94 13.41 -3.22
N TYR A 738 7.87 13.79 -3.92
CA TYR A 738 7.75 15.14 -4.45
C TYR A 738 7.96 16.20 -3.35
N ARG A 739 8.76 17.22 -3.67
CA ARG A 739 8.93 18.47 -2.92
C ARG A 739 9.14 19.60 -3.92
N ALA A 740 8.66 20.80 -3.61
CA ALA A 740 9.00 21.98 -4.39
C ALA A 740 10.49 22.34 -4.23
N ILE A 741 11.10 22.80 -5.32
CA ILE A 741 12.49 23.27 -5.38
C ILE A 741 12.54 24.56 -6.21
N ASN A 742 13.59 25.36 -6.04
CA ASN A 742 13.80 26.59 -6.80
C ASN A 742 12.60 27.57 -6.75
N MET A 743 11.94 27.69 -5.60
CA MET A 743 10.67 28.40 -5.45
C MET A 743 10.79 29.55 -4.44
N ASP A 744 10.36 30.75 -4.84
CA ASP A 744 10.06 31.85 -3.91
C ASP A 744 8.55 31.84 -3.58
N VAL A 745 8.23 32.09 -2.31
CA VAL A 745 6.88 32.09 -1.75
C VAL A 745 6.59 33.35 -0.93
N VAL A 746 5.32 33.62 -0.69
CA VAL A 746 4.80 34.74 0.08
C VAL A 746 4.57 34.32 1.53
N GLU A 747 5.06 35.12 2.46
CA GLU A 747 4.77 35.06 3.89
C GLU A 747 3.94 36.28 4.31
N ILE A 748 3.06 36.07 5.29
CA ILE A 748 2.14 37.06 5.84
C ILE A 748 2.33 37.18 7.36
N ASP A 749 1.64 38.11 8.04
CA ASP A 749 1.77 38.31 9.49
C ASP A 749 0.84 37.42 10.33
N THR A 750 -0.28 36.98 9.75
CA THR A 750 -1.38 36.34 10.49
C THR A 750 -2.12 35.35 9.58
N ASP A 751 -2.09 34.05 9.90
CA ASP A 751 -2.78 33.00 9.13
C ASP A 751 -3.91 32.33 9.93
N PHE A 752 -4.31 31.12 9.53
CA PHE A 752 -5.29 30.26 10.23
C PHE A 752 -4.64 28.99 10.83
N GLY A 753 -3.31 28.98 11.01
CA GLY A 753 -2.53 27.82 11.42
C GLY A 753 -2.02 26.96 10.26
N GLN A 754 -1.18 25.98 10.59
CA GLN A 754 -0.31 25.26 9.64
C GLN A 754 -1.02 24.44 8.54
N SER A 755 -2.32 24.15 8.70
CA SER A 755 -3.09 23.22 7.85
C SER A 755 -4.22 23.88 7.04
N PHE A 756 -4.33 25.21 7.02
CA PHE A 756 -5.41 25.91 6.28
C PHE A 756 -4.99 26.21 4.84
N SER A 757 -5.66 25.61 3.85
CA SER A 757 -5.46 25.88 2.42
C SER A 757 -6.50 26.85 1.85
N GLY A 758 -6.10 27.69 0.89
CA GLY A 758 -6.96 28.73 0.31
C GLY A 758 -6.24 29.62 -0.69
N VAL A 759 -6.49 30.94 -0.65
CA VAL A 759 -5.86 31.97 -1.49
C VAL A 759 -5.54 33.23 -0.69
N LEU A 760 -4.59 34.03 -1.18
CA LEU A 760 -4.43 35.44 -0.82
C LEU A 760 -5.09 36.30 -1.90
N ALA A 761 -6.07 37.10 -1.53
CA ALA A 761 -6.78 38.05 -2.40
C ALA A 761 -6.55 39.50 -1.94
N ASP A 762 -6.75 40.47 -2.84
CA ASP A 762 -6.86 41.88 -2.46
C ASP A 762 -8.30 42.26 -2.06
N ASP A 763 -8.51 43.52 -1.65
CA ASP A 763 -9.81 44.04 -1.18
C ASP A 763 -10.95 43.95 -2.23
N THR A 764 -10.65 43.61 -3.50
CA THR A 764 -11.65 43.39 -4.57
C THR A 764 -12.01 41.92 -4.80
N GLY A 765 -11.38 40.99 -4.06
CA GLY A 765 -11.51 39.54 -4.32
C GLY A 765 -10.60 39.02 -5.44
N ALA A 766 -9.74 39.86 -6.02
CA ALA A 766 -8.79 39.42 -7.04
C ALA A 766 -7.62 38.65 -6.40
N VAL A 767 -7.38 37.42 -6.87
CA VAL A 767 -6.41 36.48 -6.31
C VAL A 767 -4.98 36.87 -6.71
N ARG A 768 -4.10 36.99 -5.73
CA ARG A 768 -2.68 37.38 -5.85
C ARG A 768 -1.73 36.19 -5.61
N ALA A 769 -2.15 35.21 -4.80
CA ALA A 769 -1.42 33.96 -4.56
C ALA A 769 -2.37 32.80 -4.19
N LEU A 770 -1.98 31.57 -4.50
CA LEU A 770 -2.60 30.36 -3.96
C LEU A 770 -1.96 30.05 -2.59
N TRP A 771 -2.73 29.85 -1.52
CA TRP A 771 -2.20 29.55 -0.20
C TRP A 771 -2.23 28.02 0.02
N GLY A 772 -1.12 27.37 -0.35
CA GLY A 772 -1.02 25.91 -0.45
C GLY A 772 -0.26 25.25 0.69
N SER A 773 -0.57 23.98 0.95
CA SER A 773 0.12 23.09 1.91
C SER A 773 1.42 22.53 1.32
N PHE A 774 2.46 22.43 2.13
CA PHE A 774 3.76 21.83 1.83
C PHE A 774 4.08 20.80 2.93
N SER A 775 4.57 19.62 2.57
CA SER A 775 4.94 18.59 3.56
C SER A 775 6.29 18.86 4.22
N THR A 776 6.40 18.50 5.50
CA THR A 776 7.64 18.58 6.28
C THR A 776 8.45 17.27 6.18
N PHE A 777 9.50 17.15 6.99
CA PHE A 777 10.38 15.96 7.02
C PHE A 777 9.79 14.85 7.88
N LEU A 778 9.87 13.62 7.38
CA LEU A 778 9.89 12.42 8.21
C LEU A 778 11.36 11.96 8.36
N LYS A 779 11.76 11.67 9.61
CA LYS A 779 12.93 10.85 9.93
C LYS A 779 12.46 9.52 10.50
N TYR A 780 13.03 8.42 10.04
CA TYR A 780 12.69 7.10 10.54
C TYR A 780 13.12 6.92 12.01
N GLY A 781 12.15 6.87 12.92
CA GLY A 781 12.37 6.61 14.35
C GLY A 781 12.37 7.84 15.27
N ASP A 782 11.94 9.02 14.80
CA ASP A 782 11.61 10.14 15.68
C ASP A 782 10.15 10.03 16.14
N GLY A 783 9.88 10.22 17.44
CA GLY A 783 8.63 9.79 18.08
C GLY A 783 7.49 10.83 18.13
N GLY A 784 7.65 11.97 17.45
CA GLY A 784 6.66 13.06 17.44
C GLY A 784 5.63 12.91 16.33
N THR A 785 4.35 13.06 16.67
CA THR A 785 3.22 13.07 15.72
C THR A 785 2.95 14.42 15.06
N ASP A 786 3.59 15.47 15.55
CA ASP A 786 3.18 16.86 15.33
C ASP A 786 4.01 17.56 14.24
N ASP A 787 3.42 18.54 13.56
CA ASP A 787 3.99 19.34 12.46
C ASP A 787 4.41 18.57 11.18
N LEU A 788 3.47 17.81 10.61
CA LEU A 788 3.61 17.08 9.32
C LEU A 788 3.52 17.95 8.05
N GLN A 789 2.97 19.17 8.13
CA GLN A 789 2.73 20.07 6.99
C GLN A 789 2.80 21.55 7.42
N PHE A 790 3.12 22.45 6.48
CA PHE A 790 3.08 23.90 6.68
C PHE A 790 2.54 24.60 5.43
N VAL A 791 1.97 25.80 5.58
CA VAL A 791 1.34 26.55 4.47
C VAL A 791 2.12 27.81 4.08
N ARG A 792 2.12 28.14 2.78
CA ARG A 792 2.75 29.35 2.20
C ARG A 792 2.03 29.83 0.94
N GLY A 793 2.18 31.12 0.61
CA GLY A 793 1.60 31.70 -0.59
C GLY A 793 2.44 31.44 -1.85
N ILE A 794 1.85 30.82 -2.85
CA ILE A 794 2.41 30.55 -4.17
C ILE A 794 1.98 31.71 -5.09
N PRO A 795 2.91 32.57 -5.57
CA PRO A 795 2.56 33.71 -6.41
C PRO A 795 1.75 33.31 -7.65
N ILE A 796 0.59 33.96 -7.88
CA ILE A 796 -0.35 33.52 -8.91
C ILE A 796 0.22 33.63 -10.33
N ALA A 797 1.27 34.43 -10.54
CA ALA A 797 1.99 34.53 -11.82
C ALA A 797 2.55 33.19 -12.32
N PHE A 798 3.00 32.29 -11.42
CA PHE A 798 3.44 30.95 -11.81
C PHE A 798 2.28 30.09 -12.33
N VAL A 799 1.11 30.20 -11.70
CA VAL A 799 -0.12 29.50 -12.11
C VAL A 799 -0.65 30.07 -13.43
N SER A 800 -0.77 31.40 -13.54
CA SER A 800 -1.29 32.09 -14.73
C SER A 800 -0.52 31.74 -15.99
N SER A 801 0.83 31.75 -15.94
CA SER A 801 1.66 31.45 -17.12
C SER A 801 1.50 30.01 -17.64
N VAL A 802 1.09 29.05 -16.80
CA VAL A 802 0.83 27.66 -17.24
C VAL A 802 -0.64 27.48 -17.63
N LEU A 803 -1.57 28.17 -16.96
CA LEU A 803 -2.98 28.21 -17.35
C LEU A 803 -3.17 28.80 -18.76
N GLU A 804 -2.46 29.89 -19.07
CA GLU A 804 -2.45 30.50 -20.41
C GLU A 804 -1.96 29.50 -21.46
N HIS A 805 -0.87 28.76 -21.19
CA HIS A 805 -0.38 27.71 -22.10
C HIS A 805 -1.38 26.56 -22.29
N ILE A 806 -2.10 26.14 -21.24
CA ILE A 806 -3.15 25.11 -21.32
C ILE A 806 -4.33 25.59 -22.20
N LEU A 807 -4.71 26.87 -22.07
CA LEU A 807 -5.86 27.43 -22.80
C LEU A 807 -5.54 27.87 -24.24
N LEU A 808 -4.25 28.10 -24.57
CA LEU A 808 -3.82 28.48 -25.92
C LEU A 808 -3.68 27.30 -26.89
N ALA A 809 -3.56 26.07 -26.40
CA ALA A 809 -3.54 24.87 -27.23
C ALA A 809 -4.95 24.59 -27.79
N PRO A 810 -5.18 24.70 -29.12
CA PRO A 810 -6.53 24.60 -29.68
C PRO A 810 -7.05 23.15 -29.62
N PRO A 811 -8.22 22.88 -28.99
CA PRO A 811 -8.78 21.54 -28.95
C PRO A 811 -9.18 21.09 -30.36
N SER A 812 -8.76 19.87 -30.71
CA SER A 812 -9.12 19.27 -32.00
C SER A 812 -10.62 18.98 -32.11
N THR A 813 -11.11 18.79 -33.34
CA THR A 813 -12.53 18.61 -33.66
C THR A 813 -13.14 17.48 -32.80
N PRO A 814 -14.34 17.67 -32.18
CA PRO A 814 -14.88 16.71 -31.23
C PRO A 814 -15.03 15.32 -31.84
N ILE A 815 -14.28 14.36 -31.28
CA ILE A 815 -14.32 12.97 -31.69
C ILE A 815 -15.67 12.39 -31.25
N ARG A 816 -16.54 12.07 -32.21
CA ARG A 816 -17.67 11.18 -31.94
C ARG A 816 -17.12 9.86 -31.40
N PRO A 817 -17.72 9.23 -30.37
CA PRO A 817 -17.20 7.98 -29.83
C PRO A 817 -17.19 6.90 -30.92
N HIS A 818 -16.01 6.65 -31.46
CA HIS A 818 -15.84 5.68 -32.54
C HIS A 818 -15.87 4.28 -31.95
N LEU A 819 -16.85 3.50 -32.43
CA LEU A 819 -16.82 2.05 -32.35
C LEU A 819 -15.53 1.53 -33.01
N THR A 820 -15.17 0.31 -32.63
CA THR A 820 -13.91 -0.39 -32.97
C THR A 820 -13.42 -0.20 -34.40
N PRO A 821 -12.08 -0.15 -34.62
CA PRO A 821 -11.51 -0.05 -35.96
C PRO A 821 -11.94 -1.26 -36.82
N PRO A 822 -12.11 -1.07 -38.14
CA PRO A 822 -12.54 -2.13 -39.03
C PRO A 822 -11.49 -3.24 -39.12
N LEU A 823 -11.92 -4.49 -39.16
CA LEU A 823 -11.04 -5.61 -39.51
C LEU A 823 -10.54 -5.45 -40.96
N PRO A 824 -9.33 -5.95 -41.29
CA PRO A 824 -8.93 -6.11 -42.68
C PRO A 824 -9.91 -7.06 -43.39
N PRO A 825 -10.13 -6.88 -44.71
CA PRO A 825 -11.08 -7.70 -45.45
C PRO A 825 -10.64 -9.17 -45.47
N ALA A 826 -11.54 -10.08 -45.10
CA ALA A 826 -11.31 -11.51 -45.23
C ALA A 826 -11.15 -11.89 -46.72
N PRO A 827 -10.26 -12.83 -47.06
CA PRO A 827 -10.14 -13.33 -48.42
C PRO A 827 -11.44 -14.05 -48.85
N PRO A 828 -11.86 -13.94 -50.13
CA PRO A 828 -13.12 -14.51 -50.58
C PRO A 828 -13.07 -16.05 -50.56
N SER A 829 -14.09 -16.66 -49.97
CA SER A 829 -14.29 -18.11 -50.00
C SER A 829 -14.82 -18.57 -51.37
N ALA A 830 -14.00 -19.31 -52.11
CA ALA A 830 -14.48 -20.16 -53.20
C ALA A 830 -14.91 -21.53 -52.63
N ALA A 831 -15.96 -22.12 -53.20
CA ALA A 831 -16.52 -23.39 -52.75
C ALA A 831 -15.93 -24.59 -53.51
N THR A 832 -16.09 -25.80 -52.94
CA THR A 832 -16.22 -27.12 -53.62
C THR A 832 -15.29 -27.42 -54.81
N ASP A 833 -14.43 -28.45 -54.79
CA ASP A 833 -14.87 -29.85 -54.64
C ASP A 833 -13.73 -30.90 -54.55
N THR A 834 -14.10 -32.16 -54.25
CA THR A 834 -13.41 -33.44 -54.57
C THR A 834 -12.03 -33.82 -53.99
N GLU A 835 -12.02 -35.00 -53.35
CA GLU A 835 -11.03 -36.12 -53.39
C GLU A 835 -9.49 -35.89 -53.34
N GLY A 836 -8.78 -36.71 -52.53
CA GLY A 836 -7.35 -36.99 -52.81
C GLY A 836 -6.47 -37.51 -51.66
N LYS A 837 -6.13 -38.81 -51.69
CA LYS A 837 -5.17 -39.51 -50.82
C LYS A 837 -3.78 -38.84 -50.67
N GLY A 838 -3.18 -38.95 -49.47
CA GLY A 838 -1.95 -39.77 -49.33
C GLY A 838 -0.63 -39.16 -48.80
N GLN A 839 -0.12 -39.79 -47.73
CA GLN A 839 1.31 -39.95 -47.36
C GLN A 839 2.13 -38.70 -46.95
N ALA A 840 3.40 -38.94 -46.55
CA ALA A 840 4.24 -38.06 -45.73
C ALA A 840 5.71 -38.01 -46.22
N ILE A 841 6.43 -36.95 -45.81
CA ILE A 841 7.90 -36.67 -45.79
C ILE A 841 8.00 -35.33 -45.02
N VAL A 842 8.77 -35.10 -43.94
CA VAL A 842 10.19 -35.32 -43.57
C VAL A 842 11.12 -34.15 -44.00
N GLU A 843 11.82 -33.61 -42.99
CA GLU A 843 12.98 -32.68 -43.00
C GLU A 843 12.81 -31.21 -43.46
N GLY A 844 13.66 -30.33 -42.91
CA GLY A 844 13.66 -28.88 -43.12
C GLY A 844 14.24 -28.08 -41.95
N GLU A 845 15.57 -28.13 -41.75
CA GLU A 845 16.30 -27.36 -40.71
C GLU A 845 16.84 -26.00 -41.23
N GLU A 846 17.48 -25.25 -40.31
CA GLU A 846 18.29 -24.03 -40.51
C GLU A 846 17.63 -22.74 -41.06
N ALA A 847 17.55 -21.73 -40.18
CA ALA A 847 18.18 -20.42 -40.41
C ALA A 847 18.37 -19.66 -39.09
N ARG A 848 19.61 -19.54 -38.61
CA ARG A 848 20.01 -18.55 -37.58
C ARG A 848 20.91 -17.51 -38.24
N GLU A 849 20.75 -16.24 -37.85
CA GLU A 849 21.76 -15.17 -37.70
C GLU A 849 21.22 -13.79 -38.13
N ALA A 850 21.08 -12.89 -37.15
CA ALA A 850 20.92 -11.44 -37.35
C ALA A 850 21.22 -10.68 -36.05
N VAL A 851 22.40 -10.88 -35.45
CA VAL A 851 22.80 -10.14 -34.24
C VAL A 851 23.19 -8.71 -34.62
N GLY A 852 22.23 -7.79 -34.51
CA GLY A 852 22.44 -6.35 -34.74
C GLY A 852 23.35 -5.73 -33.68
N GLN A 853 24.24 -4.84 -34.11
CA GLN A 853 25.29 -4.27 -33.27
C GLN A 853 24.76 -3.25 -32.23
N VAL A 854 25.41 -3.24 -31.07
CA VAL A 854 25.28 -2.19 -30.05
C VAL A 854 25.64 -0.83 -30.67
N ARG A 855 24.86 0.21 -30.35
CA ARG A 855 25.16 1.62 -30.69
C ARG A 855 25.31 2.43 -29.41
N ASP A 856 26.11 3.50 -29.46
CA ASP A 856 26.37 4.36 -28.31
C ASP A 856 25.08 4.97 -27.71
N HIS A 857 24.96 4.89 -26.39
CA HIS A 857 23.80 5.36 -25.64
C HIS A 857 24.10 6.65 -24.88
N THR A 858 24.05 7.78 -25.59
CA THR A 858 23.97 9.14 -25.00
C THR A 858 22.70 9.86 -25.46
N GLY A 859 21.56 9.17 -25.39
CA GLY A 859 20.23 9.78 -25.54
C GLY A 859 19.72 10.35 -24.22
N GLY A 860 19.13 11.55 -24.26
CA GLY A 860 18.54 12.19 -23.07
C GLY A 860 17.24 11.54 -22.61
N LEU A 861 16.89 11.72 -21.33
CA LEU A 861 15.68 11.18 -20.68
C LEU A 861 14.39 11.94 -21.07
N GLN A 862 14.10 12.01 -22.38
CA GLN A 862 12.76 12.26 -22.87
C GLN A 862 11.84 11.13 -22.39
N GLN A 863 10.84 11.48 -21.58
CA GLN A 863 9.76 10.55 -21.24
C GLN A 863 8.91 10.35 -22.50
N GLN A 864 9.21 9.31 -23.28
CA GLN A 864 8.46 8.99 -24.50
C GLN A 864 7.05 8.56 -24.14
N ALA A 865 6.13 9.52 -24.15
CA ALA A 865 4.70 9.25 -24.19
C ALA A 865 4.38 8.53 -25.49
N GLY A 866 4.13 7.22 -25.42
CA GLY A 866 3.65 6.41 -26.54
C GLY A 866 2.22 6.80 -26.90
N GLY A 867 2.06 7.90 -27.63
CA GLY A 867 0.79 8.48 -28.03
C GLY A 867 0.97 9.81 -28.77
N ASP A 868 -0.10 10.33 -29.35
CA ASP A 868 -0.14 11.47 -30.29
C ASP A 868 0.09 12.86 -29.63
N GLY A 869 0.93 12.94 -28.59
CA GLY A 869 1.20 14.16 -27.81
C GLY A 869 0.01 14.77 -27.06
N ARG A 870 -1.17 14.13 -27.13
CA ARG A 870 -2.46 14.71 -26.79
C ARG A 870 -3.16 14.02 -25.62
N LEU A 871 -3.75 14.83 -24.76
CA LEU A 871 -4.53 14.44 -23.58
C LEU A 871 -6.03 14.56 -23.87
N LEU A 872 -6.82 13.55 -23.50
CA LEU A 872 -8.27 13.63 -23.47
C LEU A 872 -8.73 14.37 -22.20
N MET A 873 -9.53 15.43 -22.37
CA MET A 873 -10.21 16.15 -21.28
C MET A 873 -11.64 16.44 -21.74
N ASN A 874 -12.65 16.05 -20.95
CA ASN A 874 -14.08 16.24 -21.28
C ASN A 874 -14.46 15.78 -22.72
N GLY A 875 -13.91 14.64 -23.15
CA GLY A 875 -14.17 14.09 -24.50
C GLY A 875 -13.53 14.85 -25.67
N ARG A 876 -12.55 15.72 -25.42
CA ARG A 876 -11.78 16.45 -26.45
C ARG A 876 -10.28 16.20 -26.28
N LEU A 877 -9.54 16.10 -27.39
CA LEU A 877 -8.08 16.03 -27.35
C LEU A 877 -7.47 17.44 -27.36
N TRP A 878 -6.69 17.71 -26.31
CA TRP A 878 -5.84 18.88 -26.09
C TRP A 878 -4.37 18.47 -26.20
N GLU A 879 -3.44 19.42 -26.37
CA GLU A 879 -2.01 19.12 -26.31
C GLU A 879 -1.57 18.92 -24.84
N MET A 880 -0.69 17.96 -24.58
CA MET A 880 -0.30 17.63 -23.21
C MET A 880 0.59 18.74 -22.60
N PRO A 881 0.18 19.41 -21.51
CA PRO A 881 0.93 20.52 -20.95
C PRO A 881 2.31 20.09 -20.43
N CYS A 882 3.33 20.78 -20.92
CA CYS A 882 4.73 20.58 -20.62
C CYS A 882 5.38 21.89 -20.17
N VAL A 883 6.42 21.82 -19.35
CA VAL A 883 7.24 22.98 -18.98
C VAL A 883 8.73 22.67 -19.13
N ARG A 884 9.49 23.67 -19.57
CA ARG A 884 10.95 23.59 -19.69
C ARG A 884 11.63 23.94 -18.38
N VAL A 885 12.56 23.10 -17.94
CA VAL A 885 13.25 23.24 -16.64
C VAL A 885 14.77 23.07 -16.78
N LEU A 886 15.50 23.79 -15.93
CA LEU A 886 16.90 23.52 -15.64
C LEU A 886 16.95 22.49 -14.50
N GLU A 887 17.41 21.26 -14.75
CA GLU A 887 17.41 20.15 -13.76
C GLU A 887 18.52 20.26 -12.68
N ALA A 888 18.67 21.45 -12.08
CA ALA A 888 19.56 21.75 -10.97
C ALA A 888 18.78 22.29 -9.77
N GLU A 889 19.09 21.81 -8.56
CA GLU A 889 18.60 22.44 -7.32
C GLU A 889 19.50 23.63 -6.98
N LEU A 890 18.88 24.80 -6.85
CA LEU A 890 19.53 26.08 -6.58
C LEU A 890 19.20 26.55 -5.16
N ALA A 891 20.12 27.28 -4.53
CA ALA A 891 19.92 27.92 -3.24
C ALA A 891 20.53 29.33 -3.24
N PRO A 892 19.86 30.36 -2.69
CA PRO A 892 20.38 31.70 -2.65
C PRO A 892 21.55 31.84 -1.68
N MET A 893 22.46 32.75 -1.99
CA MET A 893 23.56 33.17 -1.12
C MET A 893 23.66 34.69 -1.13
N LEU A 894 23.54 35.33 0.04
CA LEU A 894 23.78 36.77 0.21
C LEU A 894 25.15 37.15 -0.34
N LEU A 895 25.24 38.28 -1.07
CA LEU A 895 26.48 38.71 -1.75
C LEU A 895 27.66 38.90 -0.78
N SER A 896 27.40 39.25 0.48
CA SER A 896 28.40 39.31 1.56
C SER A 896 29.06 37.97 1.84
N LYS A 897 28.29 36.87 1.78
CA LYS A 897 28.79 35.49 1.92
C LYS A 897 29.39 34.98 0.61
N ALA A 898 28.82 35.35 -0.54
CA ALA A 898 29.39 34.99 -1.85
C ALA A 898 30.81 35.57 -2.04
N ARG A 899 31.07 36.78 -1.55
CA ARG A 899 32.40 37.41 -1.57
C ARG A 899 33.47 36.58 -0.84
N SER A 900 33.13 35.89 0.26
CA SER A 900 34.07 34.99 0.96
C SER A 900 34.33 33.66 0.23
N PHE A 901 33.53 33.33 -0.78
CA PHE A 901 33.76 32.22 -1.73
C PHE A 901 34.36 32.71 -3.08
N GLY A 902 34.88 33.95 -3.14
CA GLY A 902 35.61 34.48 -4.28
C GLY A 902 34.78 35.29 -5.28
N LEU A 903 33.53 35.66 -4.97
CA LEU A 903 32.74 36.54 -5.86
C LEU A 903 33.39 37.94 -5.95
N THR A 904 33.75 38.34 -7.17
CA THR A 904 34.47 39.59 -7.44
C THR A 904 33.61 40.84 -7.21
N ASP A 905 34.25 41.94 -6.79
CA ASP A 905 33.56 43.22 -6.53
C ASP A 905 32.77 43.80 -7.72
N PRO A 906 33.19 43.67 -9.00
CA PRO A 906 32.35 44.02 -10.15
C PRO A 906 31.03 43.25 -10.18
N TRP A 907 31.06 41.93 -10.01
CA TRP A 907 29.84 41.10 -9.97
C TRP A 907 28.97 41.40 -8.74
N VAL A 908 29.57 41.73 -7.59
CA VAL A 908 28.82 42.21 -6.41
C VAL A 908 28.05 43.50 -6.74
N ARG A 909 28.63 44.44 -7.50
CA ARG A 909 27.93 45.66 -7.93
C ARG A 909 26.80 45.35 -8.90
N VAL A 910 27.05 44.53 -9.92
CA VAL A 910 26.05 44.14 -10.93
C VAL A 910 24.84 43.47 -10.27
N LEU A 911 25.05 42.48 -9.42
CA LEU A 911 23.98 41.72 -8.77
C LEU A 911 23.23 42.55 -7.71
N ALA A 912 23.92 43.46 -7.00
CA ALA A 912 23.27 44.39 -6.06
C ALA A 912 22.51 45.54 -6.75
N GLN A 913 22.79 45.82 -8.04
CA GLN A 913 22.01 46.73 -8.88
C GLN A 913 20.81 46.02 -9.52
N ALA A 914 20.98 44.75 -9.93
CA ALA A 914 19.91 43.93 -10.48
C ALA A 914 18.82 43.58 -9.44
N ASP A 915 19.21 43.22 -8.22
CA ASP A 915 18.29 43.02 -7.09
C ASP A 915 18.79 43.75 -5.83
N PRO A 916 18.41 45.04 -5.66
CA PRO A 916 18.79 45.84 -4.50
C PRO A 916 18.04 45.45 -3.22
N LEU A 917 17.04 44.55 -3.29
CA LEU A 917 16.23 44.07 -2.19
C LEU A 917 16.82 42.79 -1.58
N ARG A 918 16.94 41.71 -2.36
CA ARG A 918 17.47 40.41 -1.91
C ARG A 918 19.00 40.41 -1.79
N ARG A 919 19.72 41.14 -2.68
CA ARG A 919 21.19 41.27 -2.70
C ARG A 919 21.90 39.92 -2.59
N GLN A 920 21.55 38.99 -3.48
CA GLN A 920 21.98 37.60 -3.47
C GLN A 920 22.48 37.14 -4.84
N VAL A 921 23.11 35.96 -4.86
CA VAL A 921 23.44 35.18 -6.05
C VAL A 921 22.89 33.76 -5.86
N LEU A 922 22.48 33.08 -6.93
CA LEU A 922 22.07 31.68 -6.84
C LEU A 922 23.32 30.77 -6.84
N ARG A 923 23.31 29.73 -5.99
CA ARG A 923 24.34 28.69 -5.95
C ARG A 923 23.72 27.32 -6.25
N VAL A 924 24.43 26.51 -7.04
CA VAL A 924 24.09 25.10 -7.27
C VAL A 924 24.27 24.31 -5.96
N LYS A 925 23.15 23.81 -5.44
CA LYS A 925 23.07 22.90 -4.29
C LYS A 925 23.21 21.44 -4.73
N GLY A 926 22.71 21.10 -5.93
CA GLY A 926 22.86 19.79 -6.56
C GLY A 926 22.29 19.78 -7.99
N THR A 927 22.43 18.65 -8.67
CA THR A 927 21.85 18.40 -10.00
C THR A 927 21.09 17.08 -9.97
N LEU A 928 20.00 16.95 -10.73
CA LEU A 928 19.29 15.67 -10.83
C LEU A 928 20.19 14.66 -11.56
N ALA A 929 20.31 13.46 -11.00
CA ALA A 929 21.11 12.39 -11.59
C ALA A 929 20.58 12.00 -12.99
N GLY A 930 21.49 11.75 -13.93
CA GLY A 930 21.16 11.48 -15.34
C GLY A 930 20.62 12.69 -16.12
N SER A 931 20.59 13.90 -15.53
CA SER A 931 20.29 15.13 -16.28
C SER A 931 21.47 15.55 -17.15
N ALA A 932 21.21 16.25 -18.26
CA ALA A 932 22.26 16.83 -19.10
C ALA A 932 23.10 17.87 -18.34
N VAL A 933 22.53 18.55 -17.35
CA VAL A 933 23.24 19.56 -16.54
C VAL A 933 24.20 18.95 -15.51
N ALA A 934 24.03 17.68 -15.12
CA ALA A 934 24.90 17.01 -14.16
C ALA A 934 26.34 16.82 -14.66
N GLY A 935 26.57 16.83 -15.98
CA GLY A 935 27.91 16.86 -16.57
C GLY A 935 28.54 18.26 -16.67
N VAL A 936 27.75 19.31 -16.44
CA VAL A 936 28.13 20.71 -16.72
C VAL A 936 28.27 21.53 -15.42
N LEU A 937 27.30 21.42 -14.51
CA LEU A 937 27.22 22.15 -13.26
C LEU A 937 27.68 21.29 -12.07
N GLN A 938 28.34 21.93 -11.11
CA GLN A 938 28.91 21.28 -9.92
C GLN A 938 28.35 21.92 -8.65
N GLN A 939 28.14 21.11 -7.60
CA GLN A 939 27.74 21.61 -6.29
C GLN A 939 28.79 22.61 -5.77
N GLY A 940 28.41 23.88 -5.65
CA GLY A 940 29.35 24.95 -5.33
C GLY A 940 29.31 26.12 -6.30
N ASP A 941 29.00 25.88 -7.58
CA ASP A 941 28.96 26.92 -8.61
C ASP A 941 27.96 28.03 -8.26
N MET A 942 28.34 29.28 -8.47
CA MET A 942 27.39 30.41 -8.42
C MET A 942 26.92 30.74 -9.84
N LEU A 943 25.62 30.88 -10.06
CA LEU A 943 25.06 31.35 -11.31
C LEU A 943 25.02 32.88 -11.30
N LEU A 944 25.81 33.51 -12.18
CA LEU A 944 25.98 34.97 -12.24
C LEU A 944 25.05 35.60 -13.28
N ALA A 945 24.91 34.95 -14.42
CA ALA A 945 24.06 35.39 -15.52
C ALA A 945 23.59 34.21 -16.39
N VAL A 946 22.46 34.39 -17.06
CA VAL A 946 21.89 33.48 -18.06
C VAL A 946 21.62 34.28 -19.33
N ASN A 947 22.07 33.78 -20.49
CA ASN A 947 21.94 34.45 -21.78
C ASN A 947 22.43 35.93 -21.72
N ASN A 948 23.56 36.14 -21.03
CA ASN A 948 24.18 37.42 -20.69
C ASN A 948 23.39 38.38 -19.77
N ARG A 949 22.18 38.03 -19.32
CA ARG A 949 21.41 38.79 -18.32
C ARG A 949 21.77 38.34 -16.89
N PRO A 950 22.10 39.24 -15.95
CA PRO A 950 22.34 38.88 -14.55
C PRO A 950 21.16 38.14 -13.91
N VAL A 951 21.43 37.19 -13.02
CA VAL A 951 20.41 36.37 -12.35
C VAL A 951 20.59 36.42 -10.83
N THR A 952 19.50 36.70 -10.11
CA THR A 952 19.49 36.84 -8.65
C THR A 952 18.41 35.98 -7.98
N CYS A 953 17.35 35.60 -8.69
CA CYS A 953 16.25 34.80 -8.17
C CYS A 953 15.81 33.69 -9.15
N PHE A 954 15.05 32.71 -8.65
CA PHE A 954 14.68 31.54 -9.46
C PHE A 954 13.82 31.89 -10.67
N ALA A 955 12.97 32.93 -10.55
CA ALA A 955 12.12 33.39 -11.64
C ALA A 955 12.92 33.85 -12.86
N ASP A 956 14.11 34.43 -12.68
CA ASP A 956 14.98 34.84 -13.78
C ASP A 956 15.44 33.62 -14.61
N VAL A 957 15.72 32.49 -13.92
CA VAL A 957 16.10 31.21 -14.55
C VAL A 957 14.91 30.59 -15.27
N GLU A 958 13.71 30.63 -14.68
CA GLU A 958 12.50 30.12 -15.34
C GLU A 958 12.10 30.93 -16.57
N VAL A 959 12.17 32.27 -16.51
CA VAL A 959 11.90 33.13 -17.67
C VAL A 959 12.89 32.83 -18.79
N ALA A 960 14.19 32.73 -18.47
CA ALA A 960 15.19 32.36 -19.46
C ALA A 960 14.99 30.95 -20.04
N CYS A 961 14.40 30.00 -19.28
CA CYS A 961 13.97 28.71 -19.83
C CYS A 961 12.82 28.91 -20.84
N ARG A 962 11.71 29.55 -20.44
CA ARG A 962 10.50 29.72 -21.28
C ARG A 962 10.76 30.52 -22.57
N GLU A 963 11.72 31.44 -22.55
CA GLU A 963 12.16 32.17 -23.74
C GLU A 963 12.75 31.26 -24.83
N LEU A 964 13.33 30.10 -24.49
CA LEU A 964 13.83 29.13 -25.48
C LEU A 964 12.68 28.53 -26.30
N ASP A 965 11.52 28.29 -25.69
CA ASP A 965 10.32 27.77 -26.36
C ASP A 965 9.67 28.80 -27.30
N SER A 966 10.06 30.07 -27.19
CA SER A 966 9.41 31.20 -27.87
C SER A 966 9.99 31.53 -29.26
N GLY A 967 10.98 30.78 -29.75
CA GLY A 967 11.46 30.87 -31.14
C GLY A 967 12.19 32.17 -31.53
N GLY A 968 12.83 32.87 -30.57
CA GLY A 968 13.47 34.19 -30.75
C GLY A 968 14.83 34.18 -31.48
N GLY A 969 14.87 33.70 -32.73
CA GLY A 969 16.08 33.59 -33.55
C GLY A 969 16.62 34.89 -34.18
N GLU A 970 16.54 36.05 -33.53
CA GLU A 970 16.98 37.33 -34.12
C GLU A 970 17.98 38.13 -33.25
N SER A 971 19.03 38.62 -33.92
CA SER A 971 19.90 39.76 -33.57
C SER A 971 20.40 39.90 -32.12
N ALA A 972 21.60 39.38 -31.87
CA ALA A 972 22.46 39.91 -30.82
C ALA A 972 22.96 41.32 -31.20
N VAL A 973 22.15 42.35 -30.94
CA VAL A 973 22.50 43.76 -31.20
C VAL A 973 23.72 44.16 -30.35
N PRO A 974 24.84 44.61 -30.95
CA PRO A 974 25.94 45.18 -30.18
C PRO A 974 25.51 46.54 -29.62
N LEU A 975 25.48 46.68 -28.29
CA LEU A 975 25.35 47.99 -27.64
C LEU A 975 26.66 48.76 -27.81
N GLU A 976 26.75 49.55 -28.89
CA GLU A 976 27.77 50.59 -29.01
C GLU A 976 27.65 51.61 -27.87
N GLY A 977 28.79 52.13 -27.41
CA GLY A 977 28.87 52.82 -26.12
C GLY A 977 28.32 54.25 -26.14
N THR A 978 27.27 54.50 -25.37
CA THR A 978 26.92 55.86 -24.92
C THR A 978 27.57 56.14 -23.56
N GLY A 979 28.69 56.87 -23.57
CA GLY A 979 29.40 57.25 -22.34
C GLY A 979 28.62 58.27 -21.51
N VAL A 980 28.49 58.02 -20.21
CA VAL A 980 28.01 59.04 -19.25
C VAL A 980 29.15 60.00 -18.94
N GLY A 981 29.00 61.27 -19.30
CA GLY A 981 30.01 62.29 -19.09
C GLY A 981 30.24 62.63 -17.61
N VAL A 982 31.51 62.67 -17.20
CA VAL A 982 31.92 63.29 -15.93
C VAL A 982 32.30 64.75 -16.21
N VAL A 983 31.64 65.69 -15.54
CA VAL A 983 31.96 67.12 -15.68
C VAL A 983 33.05 67.50 -14.68
N SER A 984 34.20 67.95 -15.18
CA SER A 984 35.26 68.58 -14.38
C SER A 984 35.96 69.68 -15.17
N ASN A 985 35.78 70.95 -14.75
CA ASN A 985 36.56 72.08 -15.26
C ASN A 985 38.01 71.98 -14.75
N GLY A 986 39.02 72.36 -15.54
CA GLY A 986 40.41 72.32 -15.07
C GLY A 986 41.55 72.46 -16.10
N ASP A 987 41.32 73.19 -17.19
CA ASP A 987 42.31 73.84 -18.08
C ASP A 987 43.79 73.35 -18.22
N VAL A 988 44.11 73.06 -19.50
CA VAL A 988 45.28 73.59 -20.26
C VAL A 988 46.64 72.85 -20.22
N SER A 989 46.98 72.30 -21.41
CA SER A 989 48.35 72.12 -22.00
C SER A 989 49.27 71.02 -21.43
N MET A 990 50.23 70.43 -22.16
CA MET A 990 50.49 70.32 -23.62
C MET A 990 51.52 69.19 -23.87
N ALA A 991 51.73 68.85 -25.15
CA ALA A 991 52.92 68.17 -25.72
C ALA A 991 53.14 66.65 -25.52
N GLU A 992 53.27 65.99 -26.69
CA GLU A 992 54.28 64.98 -27.10
C GLU A 992 54.50 63.71 -26.25
N VAL A 993 54.14 62.50 -26.73
CA VAL A 993 54.69 61.74 -27.89
C VAL A 993 56.09 61.14 -27.62
N ARG A 994 56.11 59.88 -27.12
CA ARG A 994 56.88 58.76 -27.70
C ARG A 994 56.72 57.40 -26.99
N GLU A 995 56.32 56.39 -27.75
CA GLU A 995 56.82 55.00 -27.62
C GLU A 995 58.26 54.91 -28.23
N PRO A 996 59.03 53.78 -28.21
CA PRO A 996 58.63 52.39 -27.91
C PRO A 996 59.68 51.50 -27.16
N THR A 997 59.37 50.19 -27.09
CA THR A 997 60.25 49.01 -26.92
C THR A 997 60.87 48.68 -25.54
N GLY A 998 60.96 47.37 -25.27
CA GLY A 998 62.12 46.75 -24.59
C GLY A 998 61.87 46.08 -23.22
N ALA A 999 61.95 44.75 -23.18
CA ALA A 999 62.24 43.94 -21.98
C ALA A 999 63.74 43.49 -22.02
N PRO A 1000 64.32 42.63 -21.13
CA PRO A 1000 63.77 41.91 -19.96
C PRO A 1000 64.72 41.92 -18.70
N GLY A 1001 64.54 40.99 -17.75
CA GLY A 1001 65.45 40.69 -16.60
C GLY A 1001 64.67 40.42 -15.29
N GLU A 1002 64.65 39.19 -14.75
CA GLU A 1002 65.59 38.62 -13.74
C GLU A 1002 65.49 39.31 -12.34
N ALA A 1003 65.02 38.63 -11.27
CA ALA A 1003 65.68 37.62 -10.41
C ALA A 1003 66.65 38.26 -9.37
N ALA A 1004 66.81 37.82 -8.11
CA ALA A 1004 66.27 36.68 -7.35
C ALA A 1004 66.34 36.94 -5.81
N GLU A 1005 65.81 35.99 -4.99
CA GLU A 1005 66.27 35.58 -3.63
C GLU A 1005 66.43 36.61 -2.45
N ALA A 1006 66.45 36.22 -1.16
CA ALA A 1006 65.92 35.06 -0.43
C ALA A 1006 65.99 35.29 1.12
N GLY A 1007 65.29 34.44 1.91
CA GLY A 1007 65.52 34.27 3.35
C GLY A 1007 64.27 34.46 4.24
N LYS A 1008 64.11 33.78 5.39
CA LYS A 1008 65.02 32.82 6.09
C LYS A 1008 64.23 31.78 6.93
N THR A 1009 64.89 30.62 7.14
CA THR A 1009 64.83 29.69 8.30
C THR A 1009 63.55 28.91 8.65
N ALA A 1010 63.76 27.64 9.01
CA ALA A 1010 62.78 26.70 9.60
C ALA A 1010 62.83 26.76 11.18
N VAL A 1011 62.37 25.83 12.03
CA VAL A 1011 62.30 24.34 11.99
C VAL A 1011 61.17 23.81 12.91
N ASN A 1012 60.91 22.48 12.84
CA ASN A 1012 60.11 21.60 13.71
C ASN A 1012 58.62 21.40 13.30
N GLY A 1013 58.12 20.16 13.11
CA GLY A 1013 58.80 18.87 12.97
C GLY A 1013 57.92 17.63 13.25
N LEU A 1014 58.16 16.52 12.52
CA LEU A 1014 57.62 15.14 12.72
C LEU A 1014 56.09 14.97 12.50
N SER A 1015 55.49 13.82 12.13
CA SER A 1015 55.89 12.52 11.48
C SER A 1015 54.59 11.67 11.31
N GLU A 1016 54.36 10.74 10.38
CA GLU A 1016 55.11 10.13 9.25
C GLU A 1016 54.41 10.46 7.88
N ALA A 1017 54.34 9.76 6.74
CA ALA A 1017 54.48 8.36 6.22
C ALA A 1017 53.45 7.32 6.73
N ALA A 1018 53.05 6.26 6.00
CA ALA A 1018 53.33 5.77 4.63
C ALA A 1018 51.98 5.37 3.93
N ALA A 1019 51.74 5.47 2.62
CA ALA A 1019 52.31 4.76 1.46
C ALA A 1019 52.26 3.20 1.56
N GLY A 1020 51.87 2.43 0.54
CA GLY A 1020 51.42 2.74 -0.84
C GLY A 1020 51.38 1.46 -1.71
N ALA A 1021 51.03 1.55 -3.01
CA ALA A 1021 51.21 0.48 -4.01
C ALA A 1021 51.17 1.03 -5.46
N ALA A 1022 51.88 0.39 -6.41
CA ALA A 1022 51.97 0.81 -7.82
C ALA A 1022 52.35 -0.35 -8.79
N GLY A 1023 52.14 -0.14 -10.11
CA GLY A 1023 52.49 -1.05 -11.23
C GLY A 1023 51.34 -1.12 -12.25
N ALA A 1024 51.46 -0.85 -13.57
CA ALA A 1024 52.35 -1.39 -14.63
C ALA A 1024 51.96 -2.82 -15.10
N ALA A 1025 51.95 -3.21 -16.39
CA ALA A 1025 52.06 -2.57 -17.72
C ALA A 1025 51.66 -3.63 -18.81
N GLY A 1026 51.47 -3.38 -20.12
CA GLY A 1026 51.44 -2.15 -20.94
C GLY A 1026 51.91 -2.38 -22.41
N ALA A 1027 51.64 -1.41 -23.30
CA ALA A 1027 52.22 -1.18 -24.65
C ALA A 1027 51.72 -1.94 -25.92
N GLY A 1028 51.75 -1.23 -27.06
CA GLY A 1028 51.57 -1.73 -28.45
C GLY A 1028 50.16 -1.57 -29.05
N GLY A 1029 49.95 -1.05 -30.27
CA GLY A 1029 50.90 -0.39 -31.19
C GLY A 1029 50.30 -0.05 -32.57
N THR A 1030 51.01 0.80 -33.34
CA THR A 1030 50.84 1.14 -34.78
C THR A 1030 49.54 1.82 -35.26
N ALA A 1031 49.69 2.78 -36.20
CA ALA A 1031 48.61 3.46 -36.88
C ALA A 1031 48.54 3.06 -38.37
N GLY A 1032 47.33 3.04 -38.94
CA GLY A 1032 47.06 2.91 -40.37
C GLY A 1032 46.25 4.11 -40.88
N ARG A 1033 46.45 4.48 -42.15
CA ARG A 1033 45.86 5.68 -42.79
C ARG A 1033 45.32 5.30 -44.17
N ILE A 1034 44.34 6.08 -44.64
CA ILE A 1034 43.87 6.34 -46.03
C ILE A 1034 42.34 6.15 -46.17
N ASP A 1035 41.67 7.30 -46.14
CA ASP A 1035 40.71 7.81 -47.13
C ASP A 1035 39.77 6.84 -47.87
N GLY A 1036 38.46 7.11 -47.76
CA GLY A 1036 37.43 6.53 -48.63
C GLY A 1036 36.10 7.27 -48.49
N LYS A 1037 35.75 8.14 -49.45
CA LYS A 1037 34.42 8.78 -49.50
C LYS A 1037 33.37 7.76 -49.95
N GLY A 1038 32.26 7.66 -49.21
CA GLY A 1038 31.03 7.00 -49.63
C GLY A 1038 29.83 7.87 -49.27
N ASP A 1039 28.93 8.09 -50.22
CA ASP A 1039 27.76 8.96 -50.03
C ASP A 1039 26.60 8.19 -49.37
N SER A 1040 25.79 8.85 -48.54
CA SER A 1040 24.67 8.20 -47.85
C SER A 1040 23.52 9.17 -47.53
N SER A 1041 22.89 9.70 -48.59
CA SER A 1041 21.62 10.41 -48.48
C SER A 1041 20.45 9.45 -48.15
N LEU A 1042 20.23 9.20 -46.86
CA LEU A 1042 19.05 8.49 -46.34
C LEU A 1042 18.47 9.27 -45.16
N ALA A 1043 17.21 9.67 -45.27
CA ALA A 1043 16.60 10.64 -44.36
C ALA A 1043 16.32 10.03 -42.97
N ALA A 1044 17.03 10.52 -41.96
CA ALA A 1044 16.61 10.36 -40.57
C ALA A 1044 15.51 11.40 -40.26
N ALA A 1045 14.41 10.97 -39.65
CA ALA A 1045 13.48 11.89 -39.02
C ALA A 1045 14.21 12.60 -37.86
N GLY A 1046 14.24 13.93 -37.88
CA GLY A 1046 15.08 14.71 -36.98
C GLY A 1046 14.60 14.68 -35.53
N ALA A 1047 15.44 14.16 -34.63
CA ALA A 1047 15.39 14.56 -33.23
C ALA A 1047 16.11 15.92 -33.10
N GLU A 1048 15.39 16.96 -32.69
CA GLU A 1048 16.01 18.28 -32.47
C GLU A 1048 17.00 18.24 -31.32
N ALA A 1049 18.08 19.01 -31.43
CA ALA A 1049 19.08 19.12 -30.37
C ALA A 1049 18.49 19.88 -29.16
N PRO A 1050 18.74 19.44 -27.91
CA PRO A 1050 18.11 20.02 -26.74
C PRO A 1050 18.52 21.48 -26.53
N LEU A 1051 17.54 22.38 -26.54
CA LEU A 1051 17.74 23.82 -26.39
C LEU A 1051 18.49 24.12 -25.08
N SER A 1052 19.55 24.93 -25.19
CA SER A 1052 20.56 25.11 -24.16
C SER A 1052 20.70 26.56 -23.75
N LEU A 1053 20.87 26.80 -22.44
CA LEU A 1053 21.12 28.11 -21.87
C LEU A 1053 22.63 28.41 -21.83
N HIS A 1054 22.99 29.65 -22.15
CA HIS A 1054 24.35 30.16 -21.95
C HIS A 1054 24.49 30.69 -20.52
N LEU A 1055 25.07 29.88 -19.64
CA LEU A 1055 25.29 30.24 -18.23
C LEU A 1055 26.67 30.87 -18.05
N THR A 1056 26.74 32.00 -17.35
CA THR A 1056 27.98 32.52 -16.77
C THR A 1056 28.01 32.15 -15.30
N ILE A 1057 29.00 31.37 -14.88
CA ILE A 1057 29.13 30.81 -13.53
C ILE A 1057 30.44 31.23 -12.87
N LEU A 1058 30.45 31.29 -11.53
CA LEU A 1058 31.67 31.33 -10.73
C LEU A 1058 31.98 29.93 -10.19
N ARG A 1059 33.11 29.36 -10.60
CA ARG A 1059 33.63 28.09 -10.09
C ARG A 1059 35.02 28.31 -9.51
N GLN A 1060 35.21 27.99 -8.22
CA GLN A 1060 36.49 28.16 -7.50
C GLN A 1060 37.10 29.57 -7.64
N GLY A 1061 36.27 30.61 -7.58
CA GLY A 1061 36.69 32.02 -7.73
C GLY A 1061 37.03 32.47 -9.16
N LYS A 1062 36.81 31.62 -10.18
CA LYS A 1062 37.00 31.96 -11.60
C LYS A 1062 35.65 32.02 -12.32
N GLU A 1063 35.47 33.05 -13.16
CA GLU A 1063 34.34 33.11 -14.10
C GLU A 1063 34.54 32.05 -15.20
N GLN A 1064 33.47 31.33 -15.54
CA GLN A 1064 33.42 30.37 -16.63
C GLN A 1064 32.09 30.55 -17.39
N ARG A 1065 32.12 30.40 -18.71
CA ARG A 1065 30.90 30.33 -19.54
C ARG A 1065 30.67 28.89 -19.94
N VAL A 1066 29.47 28.37 -19.68
CA VAL A 1066 29.09 26.99 -19.98
C VAL A 1066 27.74 26.96 -20.70
N GLN A 1067 27.51 25.93 -21.50
CA GLN A 1067 26.20 25.67 -22.10
C GLN A 1067 25.51 24.56 -21.31
N ALA A 1068 24.29 24.82 -20.85
CA ALA A 1068 23.50 23.87 -20.08
C ALA A 1068 22.20 23.56 -20.82
N ALA A 1069 22.08 22.33 -21.31
CA ALA A 1069 20.85 21.85 -21.94
C ALA A 1069 19.69 21.84 -20.93
N THR A 1070 18.54 22.34 -21.36
CA THR A 1070 17.28 22.29 -20.61
C THR A 1070 16.51 21.02 -20.94
N ASP A 1071 15.60 20.63 -20.05
CA ASP A 1071 14.75 19.47 -20.22
C ASP A 1071 13.27 19.87 -20.28
N VAL A 1072 12.44 19.07 -20.96
CA VAL A 1072 11.00 19.33 -21.15
C VAL A 1072 10.22 18.27 -20.38
N ARG A 1073 9.49 18.69 -19.35
CA ARG A 1073 8.79 17.80 -18.42
C ARG A 1073 7.27 17.94 -18.60
N HIS A 1074 6.62 16.83 -18.95
CA HIS A 1074 5.17 16.73 -19.02
C HIS A 1074 4.55 16.65 -17.61
N GLY A 1075 3.34 17.19 -17.44
CA GLY A 1075 2.69 17.29 -16.13
C GLY A 1075 2.31 15.98 -15.42
N PHE A 1076 2.42 14.80 -16.05
CA PHE A 1076 1.80 13.57 -15.53
C PHE A 1076 2.61 12.79 -14.48
N GLY A 1077 3.84 13.18 -14.18
CA GLY A 1077 4.71 12.41 -13.27
C GLY A 1077 5.06 11.04 -13.84
N THR A 1078 4.92 9.98 -13.04
CA THR A 1078 5.03 8.58 -13.50
C THR A 1078 3.79 8.15 -14.29
N THR A 1079 3.99 7.68 -15.53
CA THR A 1079 2.94 7.27 -16.49
C THR A 1079 2.89 5.76 -16.76
N ARG A 1080 3.80 4.98 -16.13
CA ARG A 1080 3.88 3.52 -16.25
C ARG A 1080 4.35 2.90 -14.95
N VAL A 1081 3.74 1.79 -14.56
CA VAL A 1081 4.08 0.99 -13.38
C VAL A 1081 4.04 -0.48 -13.75
N VAL A 1082 5.07 -1.25 -13.38
CA VAL A 1082 5.11 -2.71 -13.56
C VAL A 1082 4.99 -3.38 -12.20
N ASN A 1083 4.07 -4.32 -12.04
CA ASN A 1083 4.11 -5.27 -10.96
C ASN A 1083 4.90 -6.51 -11.40
N TRP A 1084 6.00 -6.79 -10.71
CA TRP A 1084 6.76 -8.03 -10.87
C TRP A 1084 6.96 -8.68 -9.50
N ALA A 1085 6.50 -9.93 -9.35
CA ALA A 1085 6.59 -10.72 -8.12
C ALA A 1085 6.08 -9.99 -6.84
N GLY A 1086 5.13 -9.06 -7.00
CA GLY A 1086 4.56 -8.24 -5.92
C GLY A 1086 5.34 -6.95 -5.58
N CYS A 1087 6.41 -6.62 -6.30
CA CYS A 1087 6.99 -5.27 -6.29
C CYS A 1087 6.25 -4.35 -7.26
N LEU A 1088 5.94 -3.13 -6.84
CA LEU A 1088 5.60 -2.02 -7.74
C LEU A 1088 6.90 -1.33 -8.18
N VAL A 1089 7.18 -1.41 -9.48
CA VAL A 1089 8.42 -0.93 -10.09
C VAL A 1089 8.10 0.14 -11.13
N GLN A 1090 8.90 1.21 -11.13
CA GLN A 1090 8.76 2.38 -11.99
C GLN A 1090 10.14 2.88 -12.43
N ASP A 1091 10.18 3.85 -13.34
CA ASP A 1091 11.40 4.60 -13.62
C ASP A 1091 11.75 5.53 -12.43
N PRO A 1092 13.03 5.92 -12.25
CA PRO A 1092 13.44 6.80 -11.15
C PRO A 1092 12.84 8.21 -11.29
N HIS A 1093 11.74 8.46 -10.57
CA HIS A 1093 11.03 9.74 -10.59
C HIS A 1093 11.92 10.91 -10.11
N PRO A 1094 11.55 12.18 -10.43
CA PRO A 1094 12.44 13.33 -10.20
C PRO A 1094 12.97 13.50 -8.78
N ALA A 1095 12.23 13.08 -7.75
CA ALA A 1095 12.68 13.15 -6.37
C ALA A 1095 13.81 12.15 -6.03
N VAL A 1096 13.77 10.94 -6.60
CA VAL A 1096 14.88 9.97 -6.52
C VAL A 1096 16.10 10.52 -7.24
N ARG A 1097 15.92 11.04 -8.47
CA ARG A 1097 17.02 11.66 -9.25
C ARG A 1097 17.62 12.87 -8.53
N ALA A 1098 16.82 13.65 -7.80
CA ALA A 1098 17.27 14.80 -7.00
C ALA A 1098 18.11 14.42 -5.77
N THR A 1099 18.29 13.13 -5.46
CA THR A 1099 19.32 12.68 -4.48
C THR A 1099 20.74 12.76 -5.02
N GLY A 1100 20.92 12.94 -6.34
CA GLY A 1100 22.23 13.04 -6.99
C GLY A 1100 22.89 11.69 -7.31
N PHE A 1101 22.21 10.56 -7.08
CA PHE A 1101 22.70 9.22 -7.40
C PHE A 1101 21.77 8.46 -8.36
N LEU A 1102 22.38 7.72 -9.29
CA LEU A 1102 21.78 6.62 -10.06
C LEU A 1102 22.82 5.49 -10.18
N PRO A 1103 22.39 4.23 -10.43
CA PRO A 1103 23.31 3.13 -10.68
C PRO A 1103 24.23 3.37 -11.90
N SER A 1104 25.40 2.73 -11.92
CA SER A 1104 26.31 2.80 -13.08
C SER A 1104 25.92 1.87 -14.23
N GLN A 1105 24.84 1.11 -14.08
CA GLN A 1105 24.31 0.16 -15.07
C GLN A 1105 23.25 0.78 -16.01
N GLY A 1106 22.81 2.00 -15.71
CA GLY A 1106 21.63 2.64 -16.31
C GLY A 1106 20.84 3.38 -15.23
N HIS A 1107 19.69 3.96 -15.59
CA HIS A 1107 18.82 4.58 -14.58
C HIS A 1107 18.15 3.51 -13.69
N GLY A 1108 17.91 2.32 -14.23
CA GLY A 1108 17.51 1.11 -13.51
C GLY A 1108 16.04 1.10 -13.10
N ALA A 1109 15.46 -0.09 -13.00
CA ALA A 1109 14.06 -0.25 -12.62
C ALA A 1109 13.91 -0.07 -11.09
N TYR A 1110 13.25 1.01 -10.66
CA TYR A 1110 13.20 1.44 -9.25
C TYR A 1110 11.98 0.89 -8.52
N VAL A 1111 12.20 0.16 -7.42
CA VAL A 1111 11.16 -0.40 -6.56
C VAL A 1111 10.60 0.70 -5.65
N ALA A 1112 9.37 1.13 -5.94
CA ALA A 1112 8.64 2.11 -5.13
C ALA A 1112 7.96 1.46 -3.91
N ARG A 1113 7.42 0.25 -4.08
CA ARG A 1113 6.68 -0.47 -3.02
C ARG A 1113 6.74 -1.99 -3.23
N TRP A 1114 6.38 -2.75 -2.20
CA TRP A 1114 6.07 -4.18 -2.30
C TRP A 1114 4.70 -4.45 -1.64
N CYS A 1115 4.05 -5.55 -2.03
CA CYS A 1115 2.84 -6.06 -1.38
C CYS A 1115 3.21 -7.11 -0.32
N HIS A 1116 2.55 -7.11 0.85
CA HIS A 1116 2.68 -8.22 1.80
C HIS A 1116 2.10 -9.51 1.19
N GLY A 1117 2.62 -10.66 1.61
CA GLY A 1117 2.23 -11.97 1.05
C GLY A 1117 2.82 -12.30 -0.33
N SER A 1118 3.72 -11.47 -0.85
CA SER A 1118 4.38 -11.67 -2.16
C SER A 1118 5.74 -12.37 -2.07
N PRO A 1119 6.27 -12.91 -3.20
CA PRO A 1119 7.66 -13.32 -3.28
C PRO A 1119 8.64 -12.18 -2.98
N ALA A 1120 8.35 -10.94 -3.41
CA ALA A 1120 9.16 -9.78 -3.04
C ALA A 1120 9.26 -9.62 -1.51
N HIS A 1121 8.13 -9.77 -0.79
CA HIS A 1121 8.09 -9.77 0.67
C HIS A 1121 8.89 -10.95 1.27
N ARG A 1122 8.66 -12.17 0.77
CA ARG A 1122 9.30 -13.42 1.22
C ARG A 1122 10.83 -13.40 1.08
N TYR A 1123 11.35 -12.78 0.02
CA TYR A 1123 12.77 -12.78 -0.34
C TYR A 1123 13.51 -11.45 -0.12
N GLY A 1124 12.85 -10.44 0.46
CA GLY A 1124 13.48 -9.18 0.89
C GLY A 1124 13.73 -8.16 -0.21
N LEU A 1125 12.98 -8.21 -1.31
CA LEU A 1125 13.01 -7.19 -2.37
C LEU A 1125 12.08 -6.03 -1.98
N TYR A 1126 12.62 -5.09 -1.21
CA TYR A 1126 11.88 -3.96 -0.66
C TYR A 1126 12.10 -2.65 -1.46
N ALA A 1127 11.33 -1.62 -1.11
CA ALA A 1127 11.44 -0.29 -1.70
C ALA A 1127 12.85 0.34 -1.52
N LEU A 1128 13.08 1.49 -2.18
CA LEU A 1128 14.35 2.23 -2.17
C LEU A 1128 15.52 1.46 -2.81
N HIS A 1129 15.21 0.50 -3.70
CA HIS A 1129 16.18 -0.29 -4.44
C HIS A 1129 15.95 -0.14 -5.96
N TRP A 1130 17.04 -0.01 -6.72
CA TRP A 1130 17.03 -0.29 -8.16
C TRP A 1130 17.34 -1.77 -8.40
N ILE A 1131 16.56 -2.43 -9.25
CA ILE A 1131 16.92 -3.69 -9.88
C ILE A 1131 17.87 -3.36 -11.04
N VAL A 1132 19.08 -3.95 -11.02
CA VAL A 1132 20.15 -3.63 -12.00
C VAL A 1132 20.68 -4.85 -12.76
N GLU A 1133 20.37 -6.06 -12.32
CA GLU A 1133 20.77 -7.32 -12.96
C GLU A 1133 19.78 -8.43 -12.57
N ILE A 1134 19.33 -9.22 -13.55
CA ILE A 1134 18.52 -10.44 -13.32
C ILE A 1134 19.20 -11.60 -14.04
N ASN A 1135 19.53 -12.67 -13.32
CA ASN A 1135 20.23 -13.85 -13.85
C ASN A 1135 21.50 -13.52 -14.66
N GLY A 1136 22.19 -12.43 -14.30
CA GLY A 1136 23.40 -11.94 -14.98
C GLY A 1136 23.15 -10.98 -16.15
N ARG A 1137 21.89 -10.83 -16.61
CA ARG A 1137 21.50 -9.85 -17.64
C ARG A 1137 21.30 -8.47 -16.99
N PRO A 1138 21.90 -7.38 -17.52
CA PRO A 1138 21.67 -6.03 -17.02
C PRO A 1138 20.21 -5.59 -17.11
N VAL A 1139 19.78 -4.74 -16.17
CA VAL A 1139 18.48 -4.06 -16.17
C VAL A 1139 18.73 -2.55 -16.16
N PRO A 1140 19.01 -1.94 -17.33
CA PRO A 1140 19.30 -0.50 -17.43
C PRO A 1140 18.05 0.39 -17.27
N ASP A 1141 16.86 -0.17 -17.50
CA ASP A 1141 15.57 0.51 -17.62
C ASP A 1141 14.39 -0.45 -17.30
N LEU A 1142 13.15 0.06 -17.37
CA LEU A 1142 11.93 -0.69 -17.09
C LEU A 1142 11.51 -1.66 -18.21
N ASP A 1143 11.90 -1.43 -19.47
CA ASP A 1143 11.57 -2.33 -20.58
C ASP A 1143 12.46 -3.57 -20.59
N ALA A 1144 13.74 -3.44 -20.22
CA ALA A 1144 14.62 -4.57 -19.95
C ALA A 1144 14.06 -5.46 -18.82
N LEU A 1145 13.51 -4.87 -17.75
CA LEU A 1145 12.83 -5.64 -16.70
C LEU A 1145 11.63 -6.42 -17.27
N VAL A 1146 10.77 -5.76 -18.04
CA VAL A 1146 9.59 -6.39 -18.65
C VAL A 1146 10.00 -7.53 -19.59
N ALA A 1147 10.94 -7.30 -20.50
CA ALA A 1147 11.41 -8.32 -21.44
C ALA A 1147 11.98 -9.55 -20.70
N ILE A 1148 12.87 -9.34 -19.72
CA ILE A 1148 13.43 -10.44 -18.92
C ILE A 1148 12.33 -11.17 -18.13
N SER A 1149 11.36 -10.46 -17.57
CA SER A 1149 10.29 -11.04 -16.74
C SER A 1149 9.41 -12.04 -17.50
N GLN A 1150 9.22 -11.85 -18.82
CA GLN A 1150 8.40 -12.72 -19.65
C GLN A 1150 9.07 -14.07 -19.94
N GLU A 1151 10.41 -14.11 -19.93
CA GLU A 1151 11.21 -15.33 -20.13
C GLU A 1151 11.34 -16.19 -18.86
N LEU A 1152 10.91 -15.68 -17.70
CA LEU A 1152 10.98 -16.40 -16.43
C LEU A 1152 9.72 -17.23 -16.18
N GLU A 1153 9.90 -18.48 -15.76
CA GLU A 1153 8.80 -19.43 -15.53
C GLU A 1153 8.37 -19.55 -14.06
N HIS A 1154 7.17 -20.08 -13.84
CA HIS A 1154 6.63 -20.33 -12.50
C HIS A 1154 7.56 -21.23 -11.68
N GLY A 1155 7.73 -20.93 -10.39
CA GLY A 1155 8.55 -21.72 -9.47
C GLY A 1155 10.06 -21.59 -9.66
N ALA A 1156 10.52 -20.94 -10.74
CA ALA A 1156 11.94 -20.74 -11.01
C ALA A 1156 12.60 -19.80 -9.99
N PHE A 1157 13.81 -20.15 -9.55
CA PHE A 1157 14.66 -19.25 -8.77
C PHE A 1157 15.37 -18.24 -9.69
N VAL A 1158 15.41 -16.99 -9.23
CA VAL A 1158 15.90 -15.82 -9.96
C VAL A 1158 16.93 -15.12 -9.10
N ARG A 1159 18.17 -14.95 -9.61
CA ARG A 1159 19.22 -14.19 -8.95
C ARG A 1159 19.10 -12.72 -9.33
N VAL A 1160 18.70 -11.88 -8.37
CA VAL A 1160 18.45 -10.44 -8.56
C VAL A 1160 19.57 -9.65 -7.90
N LYS A 1161 20.23 -8.76 -8.63
CA LYS A 1161 21.15 -7.77 -8.06
C LYS A 1161 20.41 -6.45 -7.94
N VAL A 1162 20.51 -5.87 -6.75
CA VAL A 1162 19.91 -4.58 -6.43
C VAL A 1162 20.97 -3.59 -5.96
N VAL A 1163 20.70 -2.31 -6.15
CA VAL A 1163 21.43 -1.21 -5.51
C VAL A 1163 20.45 -0.46 -4.64
N HIS A 1164 20.76 -0.27 -3.36
CA HIS A 1164 19.94 0.54 -2.47
C HIS A 1164 20.23 2.04 -2.66
N LEU A 1165 19.29 2.92 -2.29
CA LEU A 1165 19.36 4.39 -2.39
C LEU A 1165 20.67 5.02 -1.86
N ASN A 1166 21.34 4.37 -0.90
CA ASN A 1166 22.65 4.79 -0.38
C ASN A 1166 23.87 4.20 -1.14
N GLY A 1167 23.67 3.79 -2.40
CA GLY A 1167 24.70 3.25 -3.29
C GLY A 1167 25.20 1.83 -2.97
N LYS A 1168 24.67 1.16 -1.93
CA LYS A 1168 25.14 -0.18 -1.53
C LYS A 1168 24.51 -1.27 -2.41
N PRO A 1169 25.32 -2.06 -3.16
CA PRO A 1169 24.81 -3.21 -3.90
C PRO A 1169 24.51 -4.40 -2.98
N ARG A 1170 23.51 -5.19 -3.32
CA ARG A 1170 23.18 -6.48 -2.70
C ARG A 1170 22.79 -7.48 -3.80
N VAL A 1171 22.91 -8.77 -3.51
CA VAL A 1171 22.37 -9.84 -4.36
C VAL A 1171 21.35 -10.61 -3.51
N LEU A 1172 20.20 -10.89 -4.11
CA LEU A 1172 19.08 -11.63 -3.54
C LEU A 1172 18.72 -12.78 -4.48
N THR A 1173 18.03 -13.79 -3.95
CA THR A 1173 17.39 -14.85 -4.72
C THR A 1173 15.89 -14.80 -4.48
N LEU A 1174 15.09 -14.71 -5.54
CA LEU A 1174 13.63 -14.66 -5.50
C LEU A 1174 13.06 -15.85 -6.28
N LYS A 1175 12.00 -16.48 -5.78
CA LYS A 1175 11.29 -17.55 -6.48
C LYS A 1175 10.03 -16.99 -7.16
N GLN A 1176 9.84 -17.28 -8.44
CA GLN A 1176 8.67 -16.86 -9.21
C GLN A 1176 7.38 -17.53 -8.72
N ASP A 1177 6.31 -16.77 -8.57
CA ASP A 1177 4.95 -17.26 -8.28
C ASP A 1177 3.97 -16.58 -9.25
N LEU A 1178 3.86 -17.14 -10.45
CA LEU A 1178 2.94 -16.66 -11.48
C LEU A 1178 1.50 -17.14 -11.29
N HIS A 1179 1.19 -17.88 -10.21
CA HIS A 1179 -0.17 -18.30 -9.88
C HIS A 1179 -0.90 -17.18 -9.15
N TYR A 1180 -0.32 -16.70 -8.05
CA TYR A 1180 -0.93 -15.66 -7.23
C TYR A 1180 -0.38 -14.24 -7.45
N TRP A 1181 0.80 -14.13 -8.08
CA TRP A 1181 1.48 -12.87 -8.39
C TRP A 1181 1.88 -12.78 -9.87
N PRO A 1182 0.90 -12.82 -10.80
CA PRO A 1182 1.16 -12.59 -12.21
C PRO A 1182 1.86 -11.25 -12.44
N THR A 1183 2.76 -11.20 -13.42
CA THR A 1183 3.41 -9.97 -13.84
C THR A 1183 2.46 -9.16 -14.71
N TRP A 1184 2.27 -7.88 -14.41
CA TRP A 1184 1.37 -6.98 -15.13
C TRP A 1184 1.92 -5.56 -15.17
N GLU A 1185 1.52 -4.76 -16.17
CA GLU A 1185 1.76 -3.32 -16.15
C GLU A 1185 0.46 -2.50 -16.13
N LEU A 1186 0.54 -1.33 -15.50
CA LEU A 1186 -0.42 -0.25 -15.59
C LEU A 1186 0.24 0.88 -16.39
N ARG A 1187 -0.43 1.34 -17.45
CA ARG A 1187 0.06 2.40 -18.34
C ARG A 1187 -1.02 3.46 -18.52
N PHE A 1188 -0.64 4.73 -18.37
CA PHE A 1188 -1.51 5.85 -18.74
C PHE A 1188 -1.56 5.99 -20.26
N VAL A 1189 -2.76 6.15 -20.81
CA VAL A 1189 -2.99 6.42 -22.24
C VAL A 1189 -3.60 7.83 -22.34
N PRO A 1190 -2.79 8.86 -22.63
CA PRO A 1190 -3.24 10.25 -22.66
C PRO A 1190 -4.45 10.46 -23.58
N SER A 1191 -4.46 9.82 -24.76
CA SER A 1191 -5.55 9.93 -25.74
C SER A 1191 -6.89 9.33 -25.31
N SER A 1192 -6.94 8.60 -24.19
CA SER A 1192 -8.18 8.10 -23.58
C SER A 1192 -8.39 8.59 -22.13
N GLY A 1193 -7.52 9.47 -21.61
CA GLY A 1193 -7.59 10.01 -20.24
C GLY A 1193 -7.48 8.95 -19.13
N THR A 1194 -7.06 7.73 -19.46
CA THR A 1194 -7.29 6.55 -18.61
C THR A 1194 -6.04 5.69 -18.44
N TRP A 1195 -5.97 5.01 -17.30
CA TRP A 1195 -5.01 3.96 -17.03
C TRP A 1195 -5.52 2.63 -17.57
N HIS A 1196 -4.63 1.83 -18.15
CA HIS A 1196 -4.93 0.51 -18.70
C HIS A 1196 -4.05 -0.54 -18.05
N ARG A 1197 -4.65 -1.64 -17.57
CA ARG A 1197 -3.95 -2.77 -16.94
C ARG A 1197 -3.78 -3.92 -17.93
N THR A 1198 -2.56 -4.35 -18.14
CA THR A 1198 -2.20 -5.45 -19.06
C THR A 1198 -1.46 -6.55 -18.30
N ILE A 1199 -1.94 -7.80 -18.39
CA ILE A 1199 -1.19 -8.98 -17.91
C ILE A 1199 -0.05 -9.25 -18.89
N LEU A 1200 1.19 -9.29 -18.38
CA LEU A 1200 2.41 -9.54 -19.15
C LEU A 1200 2.84 -11.02 -19.09
N LYS A 1201 2.70 -11.65 -17.91
CA LYS A 1201 2.97 -13.07 -17.68
C LYS A 1201 2.09 -13.58 -16.53
N ILE A 1202 1.42 -14.70 -16.76
CA ILE A 1202 0.64 -15.46 -15.77
C ILE A 1202 0.92 -16.95 -16.00
N GLN A 1203 0.70 -17.78 -14.99
CA GLN A 1203 0.67 -19.23 -15.18
C GLN A 1203 -0.51 -19.60 -16.11
N LYS A 1204 -0.26 -20.55 -17.03
CA LYS A 1204 -1.27 -21.08 -17.96
C LYS A 1204 -1.80 -22.43 -17.47
#